data_AF-A0A835Y049-F1
#
_entry.id   AF-A0A835Y049-F1
#
_cell.length_a   1.000
_cell.length_b   1.000
_cell.length_c   1.000
_cell.angle_alpha   90.00
_cell.angle_beta   90.00
_cell.angle_gamma   90.00
#
_symmetry.space_group_name_H-M   'P 1'
#
loop_
_entity.id
_entity.type
_entity.pdbx_description
1 polymer ?
#
loop_
_entity_poly.entity_id
_entity_poly.type
_entity_poly.pdbx_seq_one_letter_code
_entity_poly.pdbx_strand_id
1 'polypeptide(L)'
;MDDIYRTEEEAADDDEEVDMSFLPPFARGTENETLYVENAKMERKLERTERALDANMDRLHIMDEHLKNVQQELKYTQTRVESKNKEIESEKHLNSMADREASRIKKDMGKMAAERKELADKVNNLQNQIYKNNEKLDQFKMLMNWNQEELEQWALAERQKAEDNSALEKYRHADDAKVKELTLALERVSKQVVARKEELESEVVETQAAQIQLDKAAEDFRKLHVERQDLIRQWEEAVEAMRHRDTAIAAASEQFAMQKEVLRERKRELDAQARFLENETLNTKEADARVAYYEREVGKLRDLLAREQTRQEELGNQVELVKATLSKAATELGQRTVENKQAREDLDKKRQRLDAARKRFVVLKRKLETEFNNLDSMEAKAAELESMRKGEEGRLRAVIKEHELLKKEQYRRSQVLFDLRQKERELISEISGGQGQNKNLASRIHALDEQVVRQQELLYNVEFQLQQMERKVARAGGVRSEEETRALNARIEKLTGILEGVNAEHSMLLEQVKRAEDDLLAARRTNNTLRTDRGKLDETISTLKLENDMVSRQVKAAVDSREKALVDHDVLALEVKRLRDILAAHADEVFSLENRKAQLALSMEERKQEVEVHRDGLRAELRLLREDVHRITLELKERLIRCEKLQSKFEIIAAKHRGATEEDGEERSQAYYVIKAAQEREELQREGDDLDNRIRVAEKEVAALEATVAQLMACNTNFSHSYKKVSSKEAFEERSALREKLDKAYDKLKARRADEAAIAGDIQAAESRLSNLAAEQRSLQSLVDDMSRRRNESTRQLEEQREKLGRALARTDKLRAKMGLGPDTPQGADIELAEVRDVTRAMLLELKGLAAANPGAAILEACEAAGIRLPTGNSAPSSSNGSRPQSARSGGSGGSVRSAASSQRSNRSGLGSRPPPGPGPAIRTIQLGA
;
A
#
# COMPACT_ATOMS: atom_id res chain seq x y z
N MET A 1 9.33 68.50 -25.42
CA MET A 1 9.69 69.93 -25.38
C MET A 1 10.46 70.29 -26.65
N ASP A 2 10.15 69.69 -27.81
CA ASP A 2 8.97 70.04 -28.64
C ASP A 2 7.60 69.54 -28.15
N ASP A 3 6.53 70.19 -28.60
CA ASP A 3 5.16 69.84 -28.19
C ASP A 3 4.46 68.96 -29.25
N ILE A 4 3.74 67.93 -28.79
CA ILE A 4 3.13 66.87 -29.60
C ILE A 4 1.61 67.04 -29.73
N TYR A 5 0.99 68.00 -29.03
CA TYR A 5 -0.44 68.30 -29.17
C TYR A 5 -0.73 69.19 -30.39
N ARG A 6 -0.16 68.82 -31.53
CA ARG A 6 -0.68 69.18 -32.86
C ARG A 6 -1.54 68.00 -33.33
N THR A 7 -2.81 68.01 -32.93
CA THR A 7 -3.79 67.05 -33.47
C THR A 7 -3.85 67.17 -34.99
N GLU A 8 -4.10 66.07 -35.71
CA GLU A 8 -4.09 66.08 -37.19
C GLU A 8 -5.24 66.89 -37.81
N GLU A 9 -6.18 67.41 -37.00
CA GLU A 9 -7.09 68.48 -37.41
C GLU A 9 -6.36 69.81 -37.72
N GLU A 10 -5.11 70.00 -37.30
CA GLU A 10 -4.22 71.05 -37.84
C GLU A 10 -3.43 70.63 -39.08
N ALA A 11 -3.23 69.32 -39.31
CA ALA A 11 -2.60 68.83 -40.54
C ALA A 11 -3.53 69.03 -41.74
N ALA A 12 -4.84 68.84 -41.53
CA ALA A 12 -5.91 69.09 -42.50
C ALA A 12 -6.12 70.57 -42.87
N ASP A 13 -5.39 71.51 -42.27
CA ASP A 13 -5.53 72.96 -42.49
C ASP A 13 -4.22 73.62 -42.98
N ASP A 14 -3.10 72.89 -43.03
CA ASP A 14 -1.95 73.25 -43.86
C ASP A 14 -2.09 72.69 -45.28
N ASP A 15 -2.56 71.45 -45.42
CA ASP A 15 -2.90 70.83 -46.72
C ASP A 15 -4.39 70.46 -46.80
N GLU A 16 -5.26 71.37 -46.31
CA GLU A 16 -6.56 71.56 -46.97
C GLU A 16 -6.24 71.82 -48.46
N GLU A 17 -6.84 71.10 -49.42
CA GLU A 17 -6.72 71.47 -50.84
C GLU A 17 -7.20 72.92 -50.95
N VAL A 18 -6.28 73.90 -51.07
CA VAL A 18 -6.50 75.35 -50.86
C VAL A 18 -7.50 75.91 -51.87
N ASP A 19 -8.79 75.72 -51.55
CA ASP A 19 -9.83 75.32 -52.50
C ASP A 19 -9.29 75.03 -53.91
N MET A 20 -8.69 73.85 -54.11
CA MET A 20 -8.10 73.49 -55.41
C MET A 20 -9.16 73.19 -56.49
N SER A 21 -10.43 73.56 -56.28
CA SER A 21 -11.41 73.78 -57.35
C SER A 21 -11.26 75.17 -58.01
N PHE A 22 -10.62 76.12 -57.34
CA PHE A 22 -9.91 77.22 -57.99
C PHE A 22 -8.65 76.65 -58.69
N LEU A 23 -7.76 75.91 -58.00
CA LEU A 23 -6.41 75.60 -58.53
C LEU A 23 -6.33 74.50 -59.65
N PRO A 24 -5.94 74.83 -60.90
CA PRO A 24 -6.28 73.98 -62.07
C PRO A 24 -5.38 72.76 -62.41
N PRO A 25 -5.86 71.81 -63.25
CA PRO A 25 -5.20 70.52 -63.58
C PRO A 25 -3.77 70.45 -64.13
N PHE A 26 -3.11 71.55 -64.54
CA PHE A 26 -1.65 71.55 -64.81
C PHE A 26 -0.85 72.40 -63.83
N ALA A 27 -1.48 73.40 -63.20
CA ALA A 27 -0.81 74.25 -62.22
C ALA A 27 -0.44 73.42 -60.99
N ARG A 28 -1.27 72.40 -60.71
CA ARG A 28 -0.93 71.16 -60.01
C ARG A 28 0.34 70.52 -60.59
N GLY A 29 1.48 70.80 -59.98
CA GLY A 29 2.82 70.35 -60.37
C GLY A 29 3.86 71.46 -60.63
N THR A 30 3.68 72.70 -60.15
CA THR A 30 4.56 73.84 -60.51
C THR A 30 4.90 74.82 -59.36
N GLU A 31 5.91 75.68 -59.54
CA GLU A 31 6.41 76.60 -58.50
C GLU A 31 5.36 77.60 -57.96
N ASN A 32 4.38 78.02 -58.75
CA ASN A 32 3.39 79.02 -58.28
C ASN A 32 2.31 78.42 -57.37
N GLU A 33 2.09 77.11 -57.46
CA GLU A 33 1.30 76.35 -56.50
C GLU A 33 1.96 76.37 -55.11
N THR A 34 3.30 76.40 -55.02
CA THR A 34 3.99 76.40 -53.72
C THR A 34 3.85 77.73 -52.97
N LEU A 35 3.96 78.87 -53.66
CA LEU A 35 3.97 80.20 -53.02
C LEU A 35 2.60 80.70 -52.54
N TYR A 36 1.52 80.40 -53.25
CA TYR A 36 0.18 80.76 -52.73
C TYR A 36 -0.15 79.96 -51.47
N VAL A 37 0.30 78.71 -51.44
CA VAL A 37 0.26 77.81 -50.28
C VAL A 37 1.10 78.33 -49.10
N GLU A 38 2.21 79.07 -49.30
CA GLU A 38 3.01 79.61 -48.19
C GLU A 38 2.31 80.68 -47.33
N ASN A 39 1.54 81.59 -47.93
CA ASN A 39 0.97 82.72 -47.17
C ASN A 39 -0.29 82.34 -46.38
N ALA A 40 -1.16 81.47 -46.93
CA ALA A 40 -2.25 80.87 -46.16
C ALA A 40 -1.71 80.14 -44.92
N LYS A 41 -0.55 79.49 -45.05
CA LYS A 41 0.19 78.84 -43.94
C LYS A 41 0.82 79.81 -42.94
N MET A 42 0.67 81.14 -43.04
CA MET A 42 1.23 82.11 -42.07
C MET A 42 0.18 82.74 -41.15
N GLU A 43 -0.94 83.24 -41.64
CA GLU A 43 -2.01 83.75 -40.75
C GLU A 43 -2.62 82.62 -39.91
N ARG A 44 -2.82 81.45 -40.52
CA ARG A 44 -3.25 80.22 -39.83
C ARG A 44 -2.36 79.91 -38.61
N LYS A 45 -1.04 80.16 -38.65
CA LYS A 45 -0.11 79.88 -37.52
C LYS A 45 -0.41 80.68 -36.25
N LEU A 46 -0.95 81.91 -36.34
CA LEU A 46 -1.16 82.74 -35.15
C LEU A 46 -2.40 82.30 -34.35
N GLU A 47 -3.56 82.12 -35.01
CA GLU A 47 -4.74 81.58 -34.32
C GLU A 47 -4.49 80.18 -33.73
N ARG A 48 -3.66 79.37 -34.42
CA ARG A 48 -3.20 78.07 -33.90
C ARG A 48 -2.43 78.24 -32.59
N THR A 49 -1.47 79.17 -32.49
CA THR A 49 -0.69 79.35 -31.24
C THR A 49 -1.54 79.77 -30.03
N GLU A 50 -2.59 80.56 -30.22
CA GLU A 50 -3.45 80.99 -29.12
C GLU A 50 -4.42 79.85 -28.70
N ARG A 51 -5.05 79.17 -29.67
CA ARG A 51 -5.83 77.94 -29.42
C ARG A 51 -5.00 76.87 -28.72
N ALA A 52 -3.73 76.72 -29.11
CA ALA A 52 -2.82 75.75 -28.55
C ALA A 52 -2.48 76.03 -27.06
N LEU A 53 -2.54 77.27 -26.59
CA LEU A 53 -2.16 77.61 -25.20
C LEU A 53 -3.29 77.31 -24.21
N ASP A 54 -4.53 77.72 -24.51
CA ASP A 54 -5.71 77.32 -23.72
C ASP A 54 -5.91 75.80 -23.76
N ALA A 55 -5.75 75.20 -24.95
CA ALA A 55 -5.74 73.74 -25.08
C ALA A 55 -4.63 73.09 -24.25
N ASN A 56 -3.47 73.73 -24.04
CA ASN A 56 -2.39 73.22 -23.19
C ASN A 56 -2.78 73.21 -21.70
N MET A 57 -3.58 74.17 -21.24
CA MET A 57 -4.01 74.26 -19.83
C MET A 57 -5.12 73.25 -19.50
N ASP A 58 -6.15 73.15 -20.34
CA ASP A 58 -7.16 72.09 -20.22
C ASP A 58 -6.50 70.71 -20.35
N ARG A 59 -5.58 70.54 -21.31
CA ARG A 59 -4.73 69.35 -21.44
C ARG A 59 -3.94 69.06 -20.18
N LEU A 60 -3.29 70.05 -19.54
CA LEU A 60 -2.50 69.80 -18.33
C LEU A 60 -3.37 69.28 -17.19
N HIS A 61 -4.56 69.85 -17.00
CA HIS A 61 -5.50 69.36 -15.99
C HIS A 61 -6.03 67.95 -16.31
N ILE A 62 -6.41 67.72 -17.57
CA ILE A 62 -6.77 66.39 -18.08
C ILE A 62 -5.60 65.42 -17.93
N MET A 63 -4.36 65.84 -18.17
CA MET A 63 -3.15 65.03 -18.06
C MET A 63 -2.82 64.67 -16.61
N ASP A 64 -3.12 65.52 -15.62
CA ASP A 64 -2.93 65.20 -14.19
C ASP A 64 -3.99 64.21 -13.67
N GLU A 65 -5.26 64.36 -14.05
CA GLU A 65 -6.30 63.38 -13.74
C GLU A 65 -6.06 62.06 -14.50
N HIS A 66 -5.68 62.17 -15.78
CA HIS A 66 -5.22 61.03 -16.58
C HIS A 66 -3.94 60.42 -16.01
N LEU A 67 -3.03 61.17 -15.35
CA LEU A 67 -1.85 60.63 -14.69
C LEU A 67 -2.22 59.84 -13.43
N LYS A 68 -3.22 60.27 -12.65
CA LYS A 68 -3.77 59.45 -11.56
C LYS A 68 -4.42 58.18 -12.10
N ASN A 69 -5.21 58.29 -13.17
CA ASN A 69 -5.83 57.15 -13.84
C ASN A 69 -4.76 56.22 -14.44
N VAL A 70 -3.69 56.75 -15.03
CA VAL A 70 -2.52 55.99 -15.52
C VAL A 70 -1.73 55.38 -14.37
N GLN A 71 -1.68 55.97 -13.17
CA GLN A 71 -1.09 55.32 -12.00
C GLN A 71 -1.97 54.17 -11.46
N GLN A 72 -3.30 54.29 -11.58
CA GLN A 72 -4.23 53.21 -11.24
C GLN A 72 -4.18 52.10 -12.30
N GLU A 73 -4.20 52.45 -13.59
CA GLU A 73 -3.99 51.54 -14.70
C GLU A 73 -2.57 50.95 -14.74
N LEU A 74 -1.54 51.63 -14.23
CA LEU A 74 -0.21 51.04 -14.02
C LEU A 74 -0.24 49.97 -12.93
N LYS A 75 -1.03 50.16 -11.86
CA LYS A 75 -1.22 49.13 -10.82
C LYS A 75 -2.09 47.97 -11.33
N TYR A 76 -3.13 48.24 -12.12
CA TYR A 76 -3.93 47.21 -12.76
C TYR A 76 -3.15 46.46 -13.85
N THR A 77 -2.38 47.15 -14.70
CA THR A 77 -1.50 46.50 -15.70
C THR A 77 -0.28 45.85 -15.07
N GLN A 78 0.23 46.31 -13.92
CA GLN A 78 1.21 45.55 -13.14
C GLN A 78 0.57 44.26 -12.59
N THR A 79 -0.59 44.33 -11.95
CA THR A 79 -1.31 43.14 -11.46
C THR A 79 -1.65 42.19 -12.62
N ARG A 80 -2.05 42.75 -13.77
CA ARG A 80 -2.36 42.00 -14.99
C ARG A 80 -1.13 41.47 -15.69
N VAL A 81 0.05 42.11 -15.60
CA VAL A 81 1.31 41.56 -16.14
C VAL A 81 1.94 40.56 -15.17
N GLU A 82 1.71 40.67 -13.86
CA GLU A 82 2.07 39.62 -12.89
C GLU A 82 1.17 38.39 -13.03
N SER A 83 -0.14 38.57 -13.28
CA SER A 83 -1.03 37.49 -13.72
C SER A 83 -0.55 36.95 -15.07
N LYS A 84 -0.36 37.82 -16.06
CA LYS A 84 0.03 37.38 -17.40
C LYS A 84 1.41 36.76 -17.47
N ASN A 85 2.33 37.09 -16.56
CA ASN A 85 3.62 36.41 -16.42
C ASN A 85 3.44 35.00 -15.83
N LYS A 86 2.58 34.80 -14.83
CA LYS A 86 2.23 33.46 -14.30
C LYS A 86 1.48 32.62 -15.34
N GLU A 87 0.58 33.24 -16.10
CA GLU A 87 -0.06 32.63 -17.26
C GLU A 87 0.98 32.28 -18.33
N ILE A 88 1.88 33.20 -18.70
CA ILE A 88 2.97 32.96 -19.66
C ILE A 88 3.94 31.88 -19.16
N GLU A 89 4.18 31.75 -17.85
CA GLU A 89 4.95 30.64 -17.27
C GLU A 89 4.18 29.32 -17.38
N SER A 90 2.87 29.33 -17.17
CA SER A 90 2.01 28.17 -17.40
C SER A 90 1.91 27.81 -18.89
N GLU A 91 1.85 28.79 -19.79
CA GLU A 91 1.86 28.66 -21.24
C GLU A 91 3.23 28.18 -21.73
N LYS A 92 4.35 28.66 -21.16
CA LYS A 92 5.70 28.14 -21.43
C LYS A 92 5.85 26.70 -20.94
N HIS A 93 5.26 26.33 -19.81
CA HIS A 93 5.26 24.95 -19.32
C HIS A 93 4.41 24.04 -20.20
N LEU A 94 3.18 24.46 -20.52
CA LEU A 94 2.27 23.76 -21.44
C LEU A 94 2.87 23.64 -22.84
N ASN A 95 3.49 24.71 -23.36
CA ASN A 95 4.20 24.70 -24.64
C ASN A 95 5.45 23.82 -24.57
N SER A 96 6.21 23.79 -23.46
CA SER A 96 7.34 22.86 -23.31
C SER A 96 6.88 21.39 -23.29
N MET A 97 5.72 21.11 -22.70
CA MET A 97 5.10 19.77 -22.78
C MET A 97 4.57 19.48 -24.20
N ALA A 98 3.93 20.45 -24.85
CA ALA A 98 3.47 20.33 -26.23
C ALA A 98 4.63 20.18 -27.22
N ASP A 99 5.77 20.85 -27.02
CA ASP A 99 6.99 20.71 -27.81
C ASP A 99 7.68 19.36 -27.57
N ARG A 100 7.62 18.81 -26.35
CA ARG A 100 8.10 17.45 -26.06
C ARG A 100 7.24 16.40 -26.77
N GLU A 101 5.92 16.47 -26.64
CA GLU A 101 5.02 15.55 -27.35
C GLU A 101 5.03 15.79 -28.87
N ALA A 102 5.11 17.02 -29.36
CA ALA A 102 5.28 17.32 -30.78
C ALA A 102 6.66 16.86 -31.30
N SER A 103 7.72 16.90 -30.49
CA SER A 103 9.03 16.34 -30.85
C SER A 103 9.03 14.80 -30.85
N ARG A 104 8.27 14.18 -29.95
CA ARG A 104 8.02 12.74 -29.94
C ARG A 104 7.20 12.33 -31.17
N ILE A 105 6.08 12.98 -31.42
CA ILE A 105 5.23 12.79 -32.61
C ILE A 105 6.04 13.06 -33.89
N LYS A 106 6.90 14.09 -33.97
CA LYS A 106 7.80 14.30 -35.12
C LYS A 106 8.81 13.16 -35.28
N LYS A 107 9.37 12.60 -34.20
CA LYS A 107 10.26 11.42 -34.26
C LYS A 107 9.50 10.17 -34.72
N ASP A 108 8.30 9.95 -34.21
CA ASP A 108 7.49 8.77 -34.55
C ASP A 108 6.86 8.88 -35.95
N MET A 109 6.46 10.08 -36.39
CA MET A 109 6.18 10.40 -37.79
C MET A 109 7.41 10.22 -38.68
N GLY A 110 8.61 10.54 -38.20
CA GLY A 110 9.87 10.30 -38.92
C GLY A 110 10.13 8.81 -39.14
N LYS A 111 9.93 7.97 -38.11
CA LYS A 111 9.96 6.51 -38.24
C LYS A 111 8.91 6.00 -39.22
N MET A 112 7.64 6.42 -39.05
CA MET A 112 6.53 6.05 -39.92
C MET A 112 6.74 6.51 -41.37
N ALA A 113 7.42 7.64 -41.60
CA ALA A 113 7.77 8.11 -42.94
C ALA A 113 8.91 7.30 -43.56
N ALA A 114 9.91 6.89 -42.77
CA ALA A 114 10.96 5.97 -43.21
C ALA A 114 10.39 4.58 -43.53
N GLU A 115 9.55 4.02 -42.66
CA GLU A 115 8.84 2.76 -42.87
C GLU A 115 7.89 2.84 -44.07
N ARG A 116 7.14 3.94 -44.23
CA ARG A 116 6.31 4.18 -45.42
C ARG A 116 7.16 4.28 -46.69
N LYS A 117 8.36 4.86 -46.62
CA LYS A 117 9.29 4.89 -47.77
C LYS A 117 9.78 3.48 -48.08
N GLU A 118 10.24 2.71 -47.10
CA GLU A 118 10.61 1.31 -47.31
C GLU A 118 9.47 0.48 -47.88
N LEU A 119 8.24 0.68 -47.41
CA LEU A 119 7.05 0.01 -47.94
C LEU A 119 6.74 0.45 -49.37
N ALA A 120 6.92 1.73 -49.71
CA ALA A 120 6.82 2.22 -51.08
C ALA A 120 7.91 1.62 -51.98
N ASP A 121 9.16 1.55 -51.52
CA ASP A 121 10.27 0.93 -52.25
C ASP A 121 10.06 -0.59 -52.40
N LYS A 122 9.49 -1.28 -51.40
CA LYS A 122 9.06 -2.68 -51.48
C LYS A 122 7.91 -2.86 -52.48
N VAL A 123 6.90 -1.97 -52.48
CA VAL A 123 5.79 -1.98 -53.45
C VAL A 123 6.28 -1.71 -54.87
N ASN A 124 7.17 -0.74 -55.09
CA ASN A 124 7.78 -0.45 -56.39
C ASN A 124 8.56 -1.67 -56.90
N ASN A 125 9.33 -2.35 -56.04
CA ASN A 125 10.02 -3.59 -56.40
C ASN A 125 9.05 -4.73 -56.74
N LEU A 126 7.96 -4.90 -55.97
CA LEU A 126 6.92 -5.88 -56.27
C LEU A 126 6.18 -5.57 -57.59
N GLN A 127 5.88 -4.29 -57.87
CA GLN A 127 5.30 -3.86 -59.14
C GLN A 127 6.26 -4.14 -60.31
N ASN A 128 7.54 -3.83 -60.17
CA ASN A 128 8.56 -4.14 -61.19
C ASN A 128 8.70 -5.66 -61.41
N GLN A 129 8.59 -6.48 -60.36
CA GLN A 129 8.54 -7.94 -60.48
C GLN A 129 7.26 -8.41 -61.15
N ILE A 130 6.10 -7.83 -60.84
CA ILE A 130 4.81 -8.13 -61.49
C ILE A 130 4.86 -7.77 -62.98
N TYR A 131 5.36 -6.58 -63.35
CA TYR A 131 5.56 -6.22 -64.76
C TYR A 131 6.50 -7.19 -65.47
N LYS A 132 7.66 -7.52 -64.87
CA LYS A 132 8.61 -8.49 -65.45
C LYS A 132 8.03 -9.91 -65.56
N ASN A 133 7.14 -10.31 -64.66
CA ASN A 133 6.47 -11.60 -64.70
C ASN A 133 5.26 -11.61 -65.64
N ASN A 134 4.59 -10.47 -65.85
CA ASN A 134 3.51 -10.34 -66.83
C ASN A 134 4.08 -10.27 -68.26
N GLU A 135 5.18 -9.56 -68.47
CA GLU A 135 5.96 -9.58 -69.71
C GLU A 135 6.38 -11.02 -70.06
N LYS A 136 6.92 -11.78 -69.10
CA LYS A 136 7.17 -13.22 -69.27
C LYS A 136 5.90 -14.03 -69.54
N LEU A 137 4.78 -13.70 -68.91
CA LEU A 137 3.50 -14.39 -69.11
C LEU A 137 2.98 -14.15 -70.54
N ASP A 138 3.13 -12.94 -71.07
CA ASP A 138 2.74 -12.60 -72.43
C ASP A 138 3.71 -13.22 -73.46
N GLN A 139 5.02 -13.27 -73.17
CA GLN A 139 5.98 -14.10 -73.91
C GLN A 139 5.60 -15.59 -73.90
N PHE A 140 5.16 -16.13 -72.75
CA PHE A 140 4.66 -17.51 -72.65
C PHE A 140 3.32 -17.71 -73.38
N LYS A 141 2.44 -16.70 -73.46
CA LYS A 141 1.21 -16.78 -74.30
C LYS A 141 1.56 -16.81 -75.78
N MET A 142 2.50 -15.99 -76.24
CA MET A 142 2.95 -15.99 -77.64
C MET A 142 3.65 -17.31 -77.99
N LEU A 143 4.52 -17.82 -77.10
CA LEU A 143 5.11 -19.14 -77.23
C LEU A 143 4.06 -20.26 -77.18
N MET A 144 3.04 -20.16 -76.33
CA MET A 144 1.93 -21.12 -76.28
C MET A 144 1.09 -21.10 -77.56
N ASN A 145 0.83 -19.93 -78.14
CA ASN A 145 0.11 -19.81 -79.41
C ASN A 145 0.95 -20.39 -80.58
N TRP A 146 2.24 -20.07 -80.65
CA TRP A 146 3.15 -20.67 -81.64
C TRP A 146 3.24 -22.19 -81.44
N ASN A 147 3.48 -22.67 -80.22
CA ASN A 147 3.48 -24.10 -79.92
C ASN A 147 2.14 -24.78 -80.23
N GLN A 148 1.00 -24.06 -80.14
CA GLN A 148 -0.30 -24.57 -80.55
C GLN A 148 -0.43 -24.63 -82.07
N GLU A 149 -0.04 -23.60 -82.82
CA GLU A 149 -0.03 -23.61 -84.29
C GLU A 149 0.93 -24.68 -84.85
N GLU A 150 2.06 -24.91 -84.16
CA GLU A 150 3.01 -25.98 -84.48
C GLU A 150 2.40 -27.35 -84.12
N LEU A 151 1.78 -27.50 -82.94
CA LEU A 151 1.09 -28.72 -82.53
C LEU A 151 -0.10 -29.05 -83.43
N GLU A 152 -0.82 -28.07 -83.98
CA GLU A 152 -1.92 -28.30 -84.93
C GLU A 152 -1.38 -28.76 -86.30
N GLN A 153 -0.23 -28.26 -86.74
CA GLN A 153 0.48 -28.76 -87.93
C GLN A 153 1.04 -30.18 -87.71
N TRP A 154 1.69 -30.42 -86.57
CA TRP A 154 2.15 -31.75 -86.18
C TRP A 154 1.00 -32.73 -85.99
N ALA A 155 -0.14 -32.32 -85.42
CA ALA A 155 -1.34 -33.16 -85.28
C ALA A 155 -1.99 -33.46 -86.64
N LEU A 156 -1.86 -32.59 -87.65
CA LEU A 156 -2.30 -32.88 -89.02
C LEU A 156 -1.39 -33.92 -89.70
N ALA A 157 -0.08 -33.79 -89.56
CA ALA A 157 0.89 -34.76 -90.06
C ALA A 157 0.83 -36.10 -89.30
N GLU A 158 0.68 -36.05 -87.97
CA GLU A 158 0.44 -37.18 -87.09
C GLU A 158 -0.85 -37.86 -87.48
N ARG A 159 -1.98 -37.15 -87.68
CA ARG A 159 -3.25 -37.79 -88.07
C ARG A 159 -3.12 -38.58 -89.37
N GLN A 160 -2.41 -38.05 -90.37
CA GLN A 160 -2.13 -38.78 -91.62
C GLN A 160 -1.23 -40.01 -91.39
N LYS A 161 -0.21 -39.90 -90.51
CA LYS A 161 0.65 -41.05 -90.15
C LYS A 161 0.00 -42.02 -89.15
N ALA A 162 -0.97 -41.59 -88.37
CA ALA A 162 -1.73 -42.36 -87.40
C ALA A 162 -2.90 -43.09 -88.06
N GLU A 163 -3.40 -42.62 -89.20
CA GLU A 163 -4.35 -43.37 -90.03
C GLU A 163 -3.65 -44.59 -90.66
N ASP A 164 -2.47 -44.39 -91.27
CA ASP A 164 -1.50 -45.44 -91.66
C ASP A 164 -1.18 -46.37 -90.48
N ASN A 165 -0.69 -45.81 -89.37
CA ASN A 165 -0.27 -46.60 -88.22
C ASN A 165 -1.48 -47.34 -87.60
N SER A 166 -2.70 -46.81 -87.63
CA SER A 166 -3.89 -47.47 -87.07
C SER A 166 -4.17 -48.84 -87.69
N ALA A 167 -3.67 -49.12 -88.91
CA ALA A 167 -3.79 -50.45 -89.52
C ALA A 167 -2.85 -51.47 -88.85
N LEU A 168 -1.63 -51.06 -88.50
CA LEU A 168 -0.64 -51.88 -87.78
C LEU A 168 -0.95 -51.93 -86.29
N GLU A 169 -1.28 -50.78 -85.72
CA GLU A 169 -1.57 -50.55 -84.32
C GLU A 169 -2.85 -51.27 -83.87
N LYS A 170 -3.81 -51.57 -84.77
CA LYS A 170 -4.96 -52.46 -84.46
C LYS A 170 -4.54 -53.90 -84.13
N TYR A 171 -3.53 -54.44 -84.82
CA TYR A 171 -2.99 -55.76 -84.49
C TYR A 171 -2.15 -55.69 -83.20
N ARG A 172 -1.27 -54.69 -83.10
CA ARG A 172 -0.45 -54.45 -81.90
C ARG A 172 -1.29 -54.21 -80.64
N HIS A 173 -2.39 -53.47 -80.72
CA HIS A 173 -3.26 -53.13 -79.59
C HIS A 173 -3.92 -54.34 -78.94
N ALA A 174 -4.08 -55.48 -79.64
CA ALA A 174 -4.57 -56.71 -79.02
C ALA A 174 -3.59 -57.21 -77.94
N ASP A 175 -2.30 -57.19 -78.23
CA ASP A 175 -1.23 -57.58 -77.30
C ASP A 175 -0.91 -56.46 -76.29
N ASP A 176 -0.77 -55.22 -76.78
CA ASP A 176 -0.47 -54.04 -75.96
C ASP A 176 -1.57 -53.76 -74.92
N ALA A 177 -2.84 -54.12 -75.17
CA ALA A 177 -3.91 -53.98 -74.18
C ALA A 177 -3.67 -54.88 -72.95
N LYS A 178 -3.18 -56.11 -73.16
CA LYS A 178 -2.88 -57.04 -72.06
C LYS A 178 -1.65 -56.63 -71.26
N VAL A 179 -0.67 -56.00 -71.91
CA VAL A 179 0.47 -55.36 -71.23
C VAL A 179 -0.01 -54.14 -70.42
N LYS A 180 -0.77 -53.22 -71.03
CA LYS A 180 -1.25 -51.98 -70.41
C LYS A 180 -2.16 -52.23 -69.20
N GLU A 181 -2.96 -53.29 -69.19
CA GLU A 181 -3.73 -53.74 -68.01
C GLU A 181 -2.81 -54.02 -66.81
N LEU A 182 -1.73 -54.78 -67.02
CA LEU A 182 -0.76 -55.13 -65.98
C LEU A 182 0.10 -53.93 -65.57
N THR A 183 0.50 -53.07 -66.51
CA THR A 183 1.24 -51.84 -66.22
C THR A 183 0.40 -50.85 -65.41
N LEU A 184 -0.89 -50.66 -65.74
CA LEU A 184 -1.80 -49.80 -64.96
C LEU A 184 -2.13 -50.38 -63.58
N ALA A 185 -2.13 -51.70 -63.42
CA ALA A 185 -2.20 -52.32 -62.10
C ALA A 185 -0.93 -52.04 -61.28
N LEU A 186 0.25 -52.25 -61.88
CA LEU A 186 1.55 -52.02 -61.25
C LEU A 186 1.75 -50.55 -60.85
N GLU A 187 1.41 -49.60 -61.74
CA GLU A 187 1.59 -48.17 -61.47
C GLU A 187 0.59 -47.63 -60.43
N ARG A 188 -0.65 -48.16 -60.41
CA ARG A 188 -1.63 -47.85 -59.36
C ARG A 188 -1.14 -48.34 -57.99
N VAL A 189 -0.61 -49.56 -57.91
CA VAL A 189 0.00 -50.09 -56.68
C VAL A 189 1.25 -49.32 -56.30
N SER A 190 2.10 -48.95 -57.26
CA SER A 190 3.30 -48.12 -57.03
C SER A 190 2.96 -46.75 -56.43
N LYS A 191 1.99 -46.04 -57.01
CA LYS A 191 1.50 -44.76 -56.46
C LYS A 191 0.85 -44.91 -55.08
N GLN A 192 0.16 -46.01 -54.82
CA GLN A 192 -0.34 -46.35 -53.48
C GLN A 192 0.80 -46.63 -52.49
N VAL A 193 1.89 -47.29 -52.91
CA VAL A 193 3.08 -47.53 -52.07
C VAL A 193 3.84 -46.24 -51.78
N VAL A 194 3.96 -45.33 -52.75
CA VAL A 194 4.57 -44.00 -52.53
C VAL A 194 3.74 -43.18 -51.54
N ALA A 195 2.42 -43.05 -51.76
CA ALA A 195 1.54 -42.34 -50.83
C ALA A 195 1.56 -42.97 -49.42
N ARG A 196 1.55 -44.32 -49.32
CA ARG A 196 1.72 -45.03 -48.04
C ARG A 196 3.07 -44.80 -47.38
N LYS A 197 4.13 -44.54 -48.14
CA LYS A 197 5.47 -44.21 -47.61
C LYS A 197 5.53 -42.76 -47.13
N GLU A 198 4.88 -41.83 -47.83
CA GLU A 198 4.72 -40.43 -47.41
C GLU A 198 3.86 -40.35 -46.12
N GLU A 199 2.71 -41.03 -46.09
CA GLU A 199 1.87 -41.21 -44.90
C GLU A 199 2.70 -41.79 -43.73
N LEU A 200 3.45 -42.88 -43.96
CA LEU A 200 4.32 -43.50 -42.95
C LEU A 200 5.43 -42.57 -42.46
N GLU A 201 6.06 -41.77 -43.32
CA GLU A 201 7.09 -40.83 -42.89
C GLU A 201 6.51 -39.65 -42.10
N SER A 202 5.30 -39.17 -42.42
CA SER A 202 4.58 -38.23 -41.55
C SER A 202 4.24 -38.84 -40.18
N GLU A 203 3.68 -40.04 -40.14
CA GLU A 203 3.34 -40.76 -38.89
C GLU A 203 4.60 -41.04 -38.05
N VAL A 204 5.74 -41.35 -38.68
CA VAL A 204 7.04 -41.51 -37.99
C VAL A 204 7.55 -40.18 -37.44
N VAL A 205 7.43 -39.07 -38.17
CA VAL A 205 7.82 -37.74 -37.69
C VAL A 205 6.91 -37.27 -36.55
N GLU A 206 5.60 -37.48 -36.64
CA GLU A 206 4.65 -37.17 -35.57
C GLU A 206 4.88 -38.06 -34.34
N THR A 207 5.15 -39.36 -34.52
CA THR A 207 5.51 -40.27 -33.43
C THR A 207 6.83 -39.86 -32.77
N GLN A 208 7.84 -39.45 -33.53
CA GLN A 208 9.10 -38.94 -32.98
C GLN A 208 8.90 -37.61 -32.23
N ALA A 209 8.10 -36.69 -32.76
CA ALA A 209 7.77 -35.43 -32.08
C ALA A 209 6.98 -35.67 -30.78
N ALA A 210 6.03 -36.60 -30.79
CA ALA A 210 5.29 -37.04 -29.61
C ALA A 210 6.21 -37.73 -28.59
N GLN A 211 7.15 -38.57 -29.04
CA GLN A 211 8.14 -39.21 -28.17
C GLN A 211 9.07 -38.17 -27.53
N ILE A 212 9.57 -37.19 -28.28
CA ILE A 212 10.38 -36.08 -27.74
C ILE A 212 9.58 -35.27 -26.70
N GLN A 213 8.29 -35.03 -26.94
CA GLN A 213 7.40 -34.38 -25.95
C GLN A 213 7.18 -35.26 -24.70
N LEU A 214 7.04 -36.58 -24.85
CA LEU A 214 6.90 -37.52 -23.74
C LEU A 214 8.19 -37.64 -22.92
N ASP A 215 9.36 -37.71 -23.57
CA ASP A 215 10.66 -37.73 -22.91
C ASP A 215 10.91 -36.41 -22.17
N LYS A 216 10.61 -35.26 -22.80
CA LYS A 216 10.69 -33.93 -22.15
C LYS A 216 9.73 -33.83 -20.95
N ALA A 217 8.49 -34.31 -21.10
CA ALA A 217 7.53 -34.38 -20.01
C ALA A 217 7.99 -35.33 -18.89
N ALA A 218 8.66 -36.43 -19.22
CA ALA A 218 9.23 -37.37 -18.24
C ALA A 218 10.42 -36.75 -17.48
N GLU A 219 11.26 -35.94 -18.13
CA GLU A 219 12.26 -35.11 -17.43
C GLU A 219 11.60 -34.12 -16.48
N ASP A 220 10.58 -33.39 -16.94
CA ASP A 220 9.90 -32.38 -16.13
C ASP A 220 9.11 -33.03 -14.98
N PHE A 221 8.52 -34.21 -15.18
CA PHE A 221 7.96 -35.03 -14.09
C PHE A 221 9.02 -35.48 -13.09
N ARG A 222 10.22 -35.90 -13.52
CA ARG A 222 11.32 -36.23 -12.60
C ARG A 222 11.76 -34.99 -11.80
N LYS A 223 11.88 -33.83 -12.47
CA LYS A 223 12.23 -32.55 -11.84
C LYS A 223 11.19 -32.12 -10.82
N LEU A 224 9.91 -32.12 -11.18
CA LEU A 224 8.79 -31.86 -10.28
C LEU A 224 8.71 -32.88 -9.12
N HIS A 225 9.10 -34.14 -9.34
CA HIS A 225 9.15 -35.14 -8.28
C HIS A 225 10.33 -34.93 -7.31
N VAL A 226 11.48 -34.43 -7.78
CA VAL A 226 12.59 -34.00 -6.90
C VAL A 226 12.18 -32.75 -6.11
N GLU A 227 11.64 -31.73 -6.78
CA GLU A 227 11.13 -30.51 -6.14
C GLU A 227 10.03 -30.82 -5.11
N ARG A 228 9.15 -31.80 -5.39
CA ARG A 228 8.16 -32.30 -4.44
C ARG A 228 8.81 -33.00 -3.25
N GLN A 229 9.86 -33.80 -3.43
CA GLN A 229 10.55 -34.46 -2.31
C GLN A 229 11.29 -33.45 -1.44
N ASP A 230 11.96 -32.45 -2.03
CA ASP A 230 12.57 -31.36 -1.26
C ASP A 230 11.52 -30.51 -0.53
N LEU A 231 10.35 -30.26 -1.13
CA LEU A 231 9.25 -29.56 -0.45
C LEU A 231 8.63 -30.39 0.68
N ILE A 232 8.50 -31.71 0.51
CA ILE A 232 8.08 -32.63 1.58
C ILE A 232 9.11 -32.59 2.72
N ARG A 233 10.41 -32.72 2.42
CA ARG A 233 11.48 -32.65 3.42
C ARG A 233 11.49 -31.31 4.17
N GLN A 234 11.35 -30.18 3.46
CA GLN A 234 11.23 -28.85 4.10
C GLN A 234 9.97 -28.74 4.97
N TRP A 235 8.88 -29.38 4.58
CA TRP A 235 7.65 -29.44 5.39
C TRP A 235 7.81 -30.34 6.61
N GLU A 236 8.48 -31.49 6.49
CA GLU A 236 8.82 -32.38 7.59
C GLU A 236 9.75 -31.67 8.59
N GLU A 237 10.85 -31.07 8.13
CA GLU A 237 11.75 -30.23 8.93
C GLU A 237 10.98 -29.09 9.65
N ALA A 238 10.01 -28.45 8.98
CA ALA A 238 9.17 -27.42 9.58
C ALA A 238 8.16 -27.97 10.61
N VAL A 239 7.61 -29.16 10.39
CA VAL A 239 6.71 -29.86 11.32
C VAL A 239 7.47 -30.38 12.54
N GLU A 240 8.68 -30.90 12.38
CA GLU A 240 9.57 -31.27 13.48
C GLU A 240 10.00 -30.04 14.30
N ALA A 241 10.38 -28.95 13.65
CA ALA A 241 10.67 -27.68 14.32
C ALA A 241 9.44 -27.12 15.07
N MET A 242 8.23 -27.29 14.52
CA MET A 242 6.98 -26.92 15.19
C MET A 242 6.70 -27.81 16.39
N ARG A 243 6.84 -29.13 16.25
CA ARG A 243 6.67 -30.11 17.33
C ARG A 243 7.70 -29.91 18.45
N HIS A 244 8.95 -29.62 18.12
CA HIS A 244 9.97 -29.24 19.09
C HIS A 244 9.60 -27.95 19.83
N ARG A 245 9.12 -26.93 19.13
CA ARG A 245 8.58 -25.70 19.77
C ARG A 245 7.40 -26.00 20.69
N ASP A 246 6.46 -26.85 20.29
CA ASP A 246 5.32 -27.24 21.13
C ASP A 246 5.79 -28.01 22.39
N THR A 247 6.75 -28.91 22.28
CA THR A 247 7.35 -29.58 23.47
C THR A 247 8.12 -28.61 24.37
N ALA A 248 8.83 -27.63 23.80
CA ALA A 248 9.53 -26.60 24.56
C ALA A 248 8.54 -25.62 25.25
N ILE A 249 7.43 -25.29 24.59
CA ILE A 249 6.34 -24.49 25.16
C ILE A 249 5.62 -25.27 26.27
N ALA A 250 5.40 -26.59 26.09
CA ALA A 250 4.86 -27.46 27.13
C ALA A 250 5.77 -27.48 28.37
N ALA A 251 7.06 -27.80 28.20
CA ALA A 251 8.04 -27.80 29.29
C ALA A 251 8.19 -26.43 29.96
N ALA A 252 8.21 -25.33 29.19
CA ALA A 252 8.21 -23.98 29.73
C ALA A 252 6.90 -23.65 30.49
N SER A 253 5.76 -24.19 30.06
CA SER A 253 4.48 -24.02 30.75
C SER A 253 4.39 -24.83 32.05
N GLU A 254 5.00 -26.02 32.12
CA GLU A 254 5.15 -26.80 33.34
C GLU A 254 6.12 -26.11 34.31
N GLN A 255 7.27 -25.64 33.83
CA GLN A 255 8.20 -24.84 34.62
C GLN A 255 7.53 -23.55 35.12
N PHE A 256 6.71 -22.88 34.31
CA PHE A 256 5.93 -21.71 34.72
C PHE A 256 4.83 -22.07 35.73
N ALA A 257 4.21 -23.26 35.61
CA ALA A 257 3.27 -23.77 36.60
C ALA A 257 3.98 -24.03 37.94
N MET A 258 5.11 -24.74 37.95
CA MET A 258 5.94 -24.97 39.14
C MET A 258 6.42 -23.65 39.77
N GLN A 259 6.94 -22.72 38.98
CA GLN A 259 7.32 -21.37 39.44
C GLN A 259 6.12 -20.64 40.07
N LYS A 260 4.92 -20.78 39.50
CA LYS A 260 3.68 -20.18 40.00
C LYS A 260 3.15 -20.86 41.27
N GLU A 261 3.39 -22.16 41.44
CA GLU A 261 3.14 -22.90 42.69
C GLU A 261 4.11 -22.41 43.78
N VAL A 262 5.42 -22.40 43.51
CA VAL A 262 6.46 -21.87 44.43
C VAL A 262 6.20 -20.40 44.78
N LEU A 263 5.68 -19.59 43.85
CA LEU A 263 5.31 -18.19 44.10
C LEU A 263 4.00 -18.08 44.91
N ARG A 264 3.04 -19.01 44.77
CA ARG A 264 1.89 -19.13 45.68
C ARG A 264 2.33 -19.57 47.08
N GLU A 265 3.32 -20.45 47.20
CA GLU A 265 3.88 -20.90 48.47
C GLU A 265 4.64 -19.78 49.15
N ARG A 266 5.55 -19.08 48.44
CA ARG A 266 6.19 -17.84 48.94
C ARG A 266 5.17 -16.78 49.36
N LYS A 267 4.04 -16.67 48.66
CA LYS A 267 2.95 -15.77 49.08
C LYS A 267 2.22 -16.28 50.32
N ARG A 268 1.94 -17.58 50.45
CA ARG A 268 1.39 -18.16 51.69
C ARG A 268 2.34 -17.99 52.87
N GLU A 269 3.65 -18.15 52.66
CA GLU A 269 4.71 -17.88 53.64
C GLU A 269 4.72 -16.41 54.04
N LEU A 270 4.71 -15.48 53.07
CA LEU A 270 4.67 -14.04 53.34
C LEU A 270 3.34 -13.60 54.00
N ASP A 271 2.21 -14.15 53.59
CA ASP A 271 0.89 -13.89 54.22
C ASP A 271 0.85 -14.47 55.65
N ALA A 272 1.47 -15.63 55.89
CA ALA A 272 1.61 -16.21 57.23
C ALA A 272 2.59 -15.42 58.10
N GLN A 273 3.71 -14.95 57.55
CA GLN A 273 4.66 -14.07 58.23
C GLN A 273 4.04 -12.69 58.51
N ALA A 274 3.24 -12.14 57.60
CA ALA A 274 2.51 -10.90 57.81
C ALA A 274 1.43 -11.05 58.90
N ARG A 275 0.67 -12.14 58.90
CA ARG A 275 -0.29 -12.45 59.99
C ARG A 275 0.40 -12.75 61.32
N PHE A 276 1.57 -13.40 61.30
CA PHE A 276 2.38 -13.62 62.48
C PHE A 276 2.90 -12.29 63.03
N LEU A 277 3.43 -11.41 62.17
CA LEU A 277 3.85 -10.06 62.53
C LEU A 277 2.66 -9.24 63.05
N GLU A 278 1.49 -9.31 62.40
CA GLU A 278 0.28 -8.60 62.84
C GLU A 278 -0.17 -9.08 64.22
N ASN A 279 -0.25 -10.41 64.43
CA ASN A 279 -0.50 -11.02 65.73
C ASN A 279 0.55 -10.61 66.78
N GLU A 280 1.84 -10.60 66.44
CA GLU A 280 2.89 -10.13 67.35
C GLU A 280 2.79 -8.62 67.64
N THR A 281 2.34 -7.79 66.68
CA THR A 281 2.04 -6.37 66.95
C THR A 281 0.77 -6.17 67.77
N LEU A 282 -0.14 -7.16 67.81
CA LEU A 282 -1.30 -7.17 68.69
C LEU A 282 -0.92 -7.69 70.09
N ASN A 283 -0.14 -8.76 70.17
CA ASN A 283 0.42 -9.30 71.40
C ASN A 283 1.30 -8.27 72.13
N THR A 284 2.12 -7.50 71.41
CA THR A 284 2.90 -6.39 71.98
C THR A 284 2.01 -5.22 72.41
N LYS A 285 1.02 -4.79 71.61
CA LYS A 285 0.03 -3.78 72.07
C LYS A 285 -0.76 -4.23 73.30
N GLU A 286 -1.12 -5.51 73.39
CA GLU A 286 -1.74 -6.08 74.59
C GLU A 286 -0.77 -6.16 75.76
N ALA A 287 0.50 -6.51 75.53
CA ALA A 287 1.53 -6.50 76.56
C ALA A 287 1.77 -5.07 77.07
N ASP A 288 1.89 -4.08 76.20
CA ASP A 288 2.02 -2.66 76.53
C ASP A 288 0.79 -2.15 77.28
N ALA A 289 -0.43 -2.55 76.89
CA ALA A 289 -1.65 -2.22 77.62
C ALA A 289 -1.71 -2.86 79.01
N ARG A 290 -1.23 -4.11 79.15
CA ARG A 290 -1.10 -4.80 80.45
C ARG A 290 0.01 -4.18 81.30
N VAL A 291 1.14 -3.78 80.71
CA VAL A 291 2.22 -3.04 81.37
C VAL A 291 1.70 -1.69 81.86
N ALA A 292 1.07 -0.87 81.01
CA ALA A 292 0.49 0.40 81.41
C ALA A 292 -0.63 0.27 82.47
N TYR A 293 -1.35 -0.87 82.51
CA TYR A 293 -2.26 -1.20 83.60
C TYR A 293 -1.49 -1.50 84.90
N TYR A 294 -0.50 -2.40 84.86
CA TYR A 294 0.31 -2.75 86.03
C TYR A 294 1.19 -1.60 86.53
N GLU A 295 1.66 -0.68 85.67
CA GLU A 295 2.37 0.54 86.06
C GLU A 295 1.46 1.49 86.84
N ARG A 296 0.19 1.63 86.43
CA ARG A 296 -0.82 2.38 87.21
C ARG A 296 -1.11 1.70 88.55
N GLU A 297 -1.18 0.37 88.58
CA GLU A 297 -1.42 -0.37 89.83
C GLU A 297 -0.21 -0.31 90.77
N VAL A 298 1.01 -0.45 90.26
CA VAL A 298 2.27 -0.22 90.98
C VAL A 298 2.37 1.25 91.43
N GLY A 299 1.86 2.20 90.65
CA GLY A 299 1.70 3.60 91.05
C GLY A 299 0.82 3.74 92.30
N LYS A 300 -0.42 3.23 92.25
CA LYS A 300 -1.33 3.20 93.42
C LYS A 300 -0.73 2.50 94.63
N LEU A 301 -0.01 1.39 94.41
CA LEU A 301 0.64 0.63 95.48
C LEU A 301 1.84 1.38 96.08
N ARG A 302 2.57 2.17 95.28
CA ARG A 302 3.61 3.10 95.78
C ARG A 302 2.99 4.25 96.56
N ASP A 303 1.88 4.83 96.08
CA ASP A 303 1.15 5.87 96.81
C ASP A 303 0.58 5.36 98.15
N LEU A 304 0.06 4.13 98.17
CA LEU A 304 -0.39 3.47 99.40
C LEU A 304 0.78 3.16 100.34
N LEU A 305 1.90 2.65 99.81
CA LEU A 305 3.11 2.40 100.59
C LEU A 305 3.65 3.68 101.22
N ALA A 306 3.69 4.79 100.46
CA ALA A 306 4.12 6.09 100.98
C ALA A 306 3.19 6.60 102.10
N ARG A 307 1.87 6.41 101.97
CA ARG A 307 0.89 6.80 103.01
C ARG A 307 1.04 5.97 104.29
N GLU A 308 1.20 4.65 104.17
CA GLU A 308 1.41 3.79 105.33
C GLU A 308 2.83 3.95 105.92
N GLN A 309 3.84 4.33 105.13
CA GLN A 309 5.17 4.73 105.62
C GLN A 309 5.10 6.03 106.43
N THR A 310 4.47 7.10 105.92
CA THR A 310 4.29 8.34 106.70
C THR A 310 3.48 8.10 107.96
N ARG A 311 2.45 7.25 107.90
CA ARG A 311 1.69 6.83 109.09
C ARG A 311 2.54 6.02 110.08
N GLN A 312 3.45 5.17 109.60
CA GLN A 312 4.38 4.41 110.42
C GLN A 312 5.39 5.34 111.10
N GLU A 313 5.86 6.40 110.43
CA GLU A 313 6.70 7.45 111.02
C GLU A 313 5.93 8.26 112.07
N GLU A 314 4.68 8.67 111.79
CA GLU A 314 3.80 9.32 112.78
C GLU A 314 3.59 8.46 114.04
N LEU A 315 3.33 7.16 113.87
CA LEU A 315 3.20 6.21 114.98
C LEU A 315 4.55 5.98 115.70
N GLY A 316 5.66 5.99 114.96
CA GLY A 316 7.01 5.96 115.53
C GLY A 316 7.26 7.16 116.45
N ASN A 317 7.00 8.37 115.95
CA ASN A 317 7.11 9.62 116.70
C ASN A 317 6.23 9.62 117.97
N GLN A 318 5.00 9.09 117.88
CA GLN A 318 4.13 8.90 119.05
C GLN A 318 4.72 7.91 120.06
N VAL A 319 5.29 6.79 119.60
CA VAL A 319 5.96 5.80 120.48
C VAL A 319 7.23 6.38 121.12
N GLU A 320 7.99 7.23 120.43
CA GLU A 320 9.14 7.93 121.02
C GLU A 320 8.73 8.97 122.06
N LEU A 321 7.64 9.72 121.83
CA LEU A 321 7.06 10.62 122.82
C LEU A 321 6.58 9.86 124.08
N VAL A 322 5.98 8.68 123.91
CA VAL A 322 5.59 7.79 125.02
C VAL A 322 6.83 7.23 125.74
N LYS A 323 7.88 6.82 125.04
CA LYS A 323 9.16 6.41 125.66
C LYS A 323 9.81 7.54 126.45
N ALA A 324 9.78 8.77 125.94
CA ALA A 324 10.33 9.94 126.62
C ALA A 324 9.56 10.27 127.92
N THR A 325 8.22 10.25 127.88
CA THR A 325 7.40 10.46 129.08
C THR A 325 7.56 9.32 130.11
N LEU A 326 7.65 8.07 129.66
CA LEU A 326 7.92 6.92 130.54
C LEU A 326 9.33 6.98 131.18
N SER A 327 10.34 7.38 130.42
CA SER A 327 11.71 7.60 130.92
C SER A 327 11.75 8.70 132.00
N LYS A 328 11.00 9.78 131.79
CA LYS A 328 10.84 10.84 132.80
C LYS A 328 10.15 10.30 134.07
N ALA A 329 9.04 9.57 133.93
CA ALA A 329 8.36 8.96 135.06
C ALA A 329 9.26 7.95 135.83
N ALA A 330 10.10 7.20 135.12
CA ALA A 330 11.06 6.27 135.72
C ALA A 330 12.18 6.97 136.51
N THR A 331 12.68 8.11 136.03
CA THR A 331 13.69 8.91 136.74
C THR A 331 13.10 9.62 137.97
N GLU A 332 11.86 10.13 137.87
CA GLU A 332 11.11 10.66 139.02
C GLU A 332 10.86 9.58 140.09
N LEU A 333 10.47 8.36 139.69
CA LEU A 333 10.34 7.21 140.60
C LEU A 333 11.68 6.80 141.24
N GLY A 334 12.78 6.89 140.48
CA GLY A 334 14.14 6.67 140.96
C GLY A 334 14.53 7.63 142.10
N GLN A 335 14.19 8.91 141.96
CA GLN A 335 14.43 9.90 143.03
C GLN A 335 13.62 9.57 144.29
N ARG A 336 12.30 9.32 144.15
CA ARG A 336 11.41 8.99 145.28
C ARG A 336 11.79 7.71 146.03
N THR A 337 12.44 6.75 145.37
CA THR A 337 12.90 5.51 146.00
C THR A 337 14.23 5.68 146.74
N VAL A 338 15.07 6.65 146.38
CA VAL A 338 16.25 7.05 147.17
C VAL A 338 15.84 7.80 148.44
N GLU A 339 14.94 8.78 148.33
CA GLU A 339 14.36 9.51 149.48
C GLU A 339 13.80 8.53 150.54
N ASN A 340 13.05 7.52 150.09
CA ASN A 340 12.46 6.49 150.95
C ASN A 340 13.48 5.58 151.63
N LYS A 341 14.70 5.40 151.09
CA LYS A 341 15.75 4.62 151.77
C LYS A 341 16.33 5.41 152.94
N GLN A 342 16.70 6.67 152.71
CA GLN A 342 17.27 7.54 153.76
C GLN A 342 16.28 7.71 154.93
N ALA A 343 14.98 7.89 154.65
CA ALA A 343 13.94 7.98 155.67
C ALA A 343 13.79 6.71 156.54
N ARG A 344 14.15 5.52 156.03
CA ARG A 344 14.12 4.25 156.79
C ARG A 344 15.34 4.09 157.70
N GLU A 345 16.53 4.44 157.22
CA GLU A 345 17.79 4.29 157.97
C GLU A 345 17.81 5.12 159.27
N ASP A 346 17.18 6.30 159.28
CA ASP A 346 17.05 7.12 160.49
C ASP A 346 15.96 6.64 161.48
N LEU A 347 15.06 5.77 161.03
CA LEU A 347 14.00 5.17 161.85
C LEU A 347 14.57 4.01 162.69
N ASP A 348 15.41 3.16 162.10
CA ASP A 348 16.01 2.02 162.80
C ASP A 348 17.11 2.45 163.80
N LYS A 349 17.86 3.53 163.53
CA LYS A 349 18.78 4.17 164.50
C LYS A 349 18.06 4.60 165.78
N LYS A 350 16.78 4.97 165.70
CA LYS A 350 15.94 5.34 166.88
C LYS A 350 15.41 4.11 167.62
N ARG A 351 15.08 3.03 166.90
CA ARG A 351 14.60 1.75 167.50
C ARG A 351 15.65 1.09 168.39
N GLN A 352 16.90 1.00 167.92
CA GLN A 352 17.99 0.31 168.65
C GLN A 352 18.26 0.87 170.06
N ARG A 353 17.96 2.15 170.30
CA ARG A 353 18.09 2.78 171.64
C ARG A 353 17.00 2.38 172.63
N LEU A 354 15.86 1.85 172.16
CA LEU A 354 14.69 1.54 172.98
C LEU A 354 14.72 0.11 173.56
N ASP A 355 15.20 -0.87 172.79
CA ASP A 355 15.27 -2.27 173.24
C ASP A 355 16.35 -2.52 174.32
N ALA A 356 17.38 -1.67 174.38
CA ALA A 356 18.40 -1.71 175.42
C ALA A 356 17.83 -1.51 176.84
N ALA A 357 16.75 -0.73 176.98
CA ALA A 357 16.07 -0.50 178.25
C ALA A 357 15.20 -1.69 178.68
N ARG A 358 14.56 -2.39 177.73
CA ARG A 358 13.55 -3.42 178.00
C ARG A 358 14.13 -4.72 178.58
N LYS A 359 15.35 -5.11 178.17
CA LYS A 359 15.97 -6.39 178.58
C LYS A 359 16.30 -6.50 180.08
N ARG A 360 16.35 -5.39 180.83
CA ARG A 360 16.60 -5.40 182.29
C ARG A 360 15.40 -5.86 183.12
N PHE A 361 14.18 -5.88 182.58
CA PHE A 361 12.96 -6.12 183.36
C PHE A 361 12.48 -7.59 183.35
N VAL A 362 12.82 -8.36 182.31
CA VAL A 362 12.29 -9.73 182.11
C VAL A 362 12.98 -10.77 183.01
N VAL A 363 14.23 -10.53 183.41
CA VAL A 363 15.08 -11.47 184.17
C VAL A 363 14.52 -11.81 185.57
N LEU A 364 13.63 -10.98 186.13
CA LEU A 364 13.06 -11.18 187.47
C LEU A 364 11.75 -12.00 187.52
N LYS A 365 11.14 -12.39 186.38
CA LYS A 365 9.77 -12.95 186.37
C LYS A 365 9.67 -14.46 186.13
N ARG A 366 10.41 -15.24 186.94
CA ARG A 366 10.29 -16.71 187.17
C ARG A 366 10.76 -17.60 186.00
N LYS A 367 11.61 -18.63 186.17
CA LYS A 367 12.44 -19.06 187.32
C LYS A 367 11.74 -19.48 188.64
N LEU A 368 10.51 -19.98 188.58
CA LEU A 368 9.91 -20.72 189.69
C LEU A 368 8.79 -21.63 189.14
N GLU A 369 9.20 -22.81 188.64
CA GLU A 369 8.44 -24.06 188.40
C GLU A 369 9.18 -24.86 187.33
N THR A 370 10.24 -25.55 187.76
CA THR A 370 11.06 -26.48 186.99
C THR A 370 11.52 -27.60 187.92
N GLU A 371 11.56 -28.83 187.39
CA GLU A 371 12.07 -30.07 187.99
C GLU A 371 11.16 -30.90 188.94
N PHE A 372 11.35 -32.23 188.83
CA PHE A 372 10.93 -33.34 189.70
C PHE A 372 9.44 -33.74 189.82
N ASN A 373 8.97 -34.43 188.77
CA ASN A 373 8.42 -35.81 188.78
C ASN A 373 7.21 -36.25 189.66
N ASN A 374 6.38 -37.08 189.01
CA ASN A 374 5.48 -38.14 189.52
C ASN A 374 3.97 -37.86 189.71
N LEU A 375 3.21 -38.86 189.23
CA LEU A 375 1.81 -39.28 189.48
C LEU A 375 0.63 -38.35 189.16
N ASP A 376 -0.14 -38.79 188.16
CA ASP A 376 -1.56 -39.17 188.24
C ASP A 376 -2.58 -38.19 188.88
N SER A 377 -3.20 -37.35 188.03
CA SER A 377 -4.62 -36.95 188.09
C SER A 377 -4.96 -36.00 186.92
N MET A 378 -6.10 -36.06 186.21
CA MET A 378 -7.07 -37.15 186.02
C MET A 378 -7.87 -36.92 184.71
N GLU A 379 -8.37 -38.02 184.15
CA GLU A 379 -9.78 -38.16 183.72
C GLU A 379 -10.47 -37.01 182.95
N ALA A 380 -9.97 -36.67 181.75
CA ALA A 380 -10.81 -36.04 180.72
C ALA A 380 -10.46 -36.54 179.30
N LYS A 381 -11.42 -37.22 178.66
CA LYS A 381 -11.38 -37.70 177.26
C LYS A 381 -10.46 -38.88 176.91
N ALA A 382 -10.36 -39.85 177.81
CA ALA A 382 -10.26 -41.25 177.37
C ALA A 382 -11.61 -41.66 176.73
N ALA A 383 -11.74 -41.54 175.40
CA ALA A 383 -13.01 -41.82 174.69
C ALA A 383 -12.85 -42.55 173.35
N GLU A 384 -11.79 -42.32 172.57
CA GLU A 384 -11.64 -42.95 171.23
C GLU A 384 -10.86 -44.27 171.24
N LEU A 385 -9.96 -44.50 172.20
CA LEU A 385 -9.01 -45.63 172.13
C LEU A 385 -9.55 -46.98 172.62
N GLU A 386 -10.62 -47.03 173.43
CA GLU A 386 -11.22 -48.31 173.83
C GLU A 386 -11.96 -49.04 172.69
N SER A 387 -12.40 -48.31 171.66
CA SER A 387 -13.07 -48.92 170.50
C SER A 387 -12.17 -49.88 169.73
N MET A 388 -10.86 -49.62 169.68
CA MET A 388 -9.94 -50.36 168.81
C MET A 388 -9.49 -51.69 169.40
N ARG A 389 -9.25 -51.80 170.72
CA ARG A 389 -8.61 -52.99 171.29
C ARG A 389 -9.48 -54.26 171.25
N LYS A 390 -10.80 -54.13 171.20
CA LYS A 390 -11.73 -55.27 171.02
C LYS A 390 -11.77 -55.81 169.58
N GLY A 391 -11.29 -55.05 168.59
CA GLY A 391 -11.27 -55.50 167.18
C GLY A 391 -10.11 -56.46 166.87
N GLU A 392 -8.91 -56.18 167.39
CA GLU A 392 -7.70 -56.94 167.06
C GLU A 392 -7.73 -58.39 167.58
N GLU A 393 -8.24 -58.61 168.80
CA GLU A 393 -8.39 -59.95 169.39
C GLU A 393 -9.41 -60.83 168.60
N GLY A 394 -10.31 -60.19 167.83
CA GLY A 394 -11.19 -60.86 166.87
C GLY A 394 -10.50 -61.20 165.54
N ARG A 395 -9.71 -60.28 164.98
CA ARG A 395 -9.01 -60.46 163.68
C ARG A 395 -8.12 -61.70 163.66
N LEU A 396 -7.39 -61.96 164.75
CA LEU A 396 -6.45 -63.09 164.82
C LEU A 396 -7.12 -64.47 164.61
N ARG A 397 -8.42 -64.59 164.90
CA ARG A 397 -9.19 -65.84 164.68
C ARG A 397 -9.82 -65.94 163.29
N ALA A 398 -9.94 -64.83 162.55
CA ALA A 398 -10.52 -64.81 161.20
C ALA A 398 -9.50 -65.23 160.13
N VAL A 399 -8.29 -64.64 160.17
CA VAL A 399 -7.24 -64.85 159.16
C VAL A 399 -6.84 -66.32 159.00
N ILE A 400 -6.88 -67.09 160.09
CA ILE A 400 -6.56 -68.53 160.08
C ILE A 400 -7.53 -69.33 159.17
N LYS A 401 -8.80 -68.93 159.05
CA LYS A 401 -9.77 -69.59 158.16
C LYS A 401 -9.63 -69.18 156.69
N GLU A 402 -9.22 -67.95 156.39
CA GLU A 402 -9.02 -67.52 155.00
C GLU A 402 -7.84 -68.24 154.33
N HIS A 403 -6.78 -68.55 155.08
CA HIS A 403 -5.59 -69.18 154.54
C HIS A 403 -5.84 -70.61 153.98
N GLU A 404 -6.78 -71.37 154.55
CA GLU A 404 -7.14 -72.70 154.04
C GLU A 404 -7.96 -72.65 152.73
N LEU A 405 -8.76 -71.59 152.52
CA LEU A 405 -9.52 -71.41 151.29
C LEU A 405 -8.59 -71.06 150.10
N LEU A 406 -7.64 -70.15 150.32
CA LEU A 406 -6.70 -69.71 149.28
C LEU A 406 -5.86 -70.86 148.69
N LYS A 407 -5.47 -71.84 149.52
CA LYS A 407 -4.76 -73.05 149.04
C LYS A 407 -5.58 -73.88 148.04
N LYS A 408 -6.91 -73.91 148.15
CA LYS A 408 -7.79 -74.68 147.23
C LYS A 408 -7.97 -73.97 145.88
N GLU A 409 -7.97 -72.65 145.84
CA GLU A 409 -7.99 -71.88 144.59
C GLU A 409 -6.69 -72.06 143.79
N GLN A 410 -5.53 -72.01 144.46
CA GLN A 410 -4.21 -72.07 143.80
C GLN A 410 -4.00 -73.37 143.00
N TYR A 411 -4.56 -74.49 143.48
CA TYR A 411 -4.49 -75.78 142.78
C TYR A 411 -5.29 -75.75 141.46
N ARG A 412 -6.52 -75.23 141.47
CA ARG A 412 -7.37 -75.12 140.26
C ARG A 412 -6.74 -74.24 139.18
N ARG A 413 -6.19 -73.08 139.55
CA ARG A 413 -5.58 -72.15 138.58
C ARG A 413 -4.33 -72.75 137.93
N SER A 414 -3.56 -73.56 138.66
CA SER A 414 -2.39 -74.28 138.14
C SER A 414 -2.75 -75.31 137.06
N GLN A 415 -3.92 -75.95 137.16
CA GLN A 415 -4.34 -76.98 136.21
C GLN A 415 -4.78 -76.38 134.86
N VAL A 416 -5.53 -75.26 134.88
CA VAL A 416 -5.93 -74.52 133.66
C VAL A 416 -4.71 -73.99 132.88
N LEU A 417 -3.63 -73.64 133.58
CA LEU A 417 -2.39 -73.17 132.95
C LEU A 417 -1.68 -74.26 132.11
N PHE A 418 -1.90 -75.55 132.44
CA PHE A 418 -1.30 -76.66 131.70
C PHE A 418 -1.95 -76.85 130.33
N ASP A 419 -3.29 -76.88 130.29
CA ASP A 419 -4.07 -77.11 129.07
C ASP A 419 -3.82 -76.02 128.00
N LEU A 420 -3.66 -74.76 128.43
CA LEU A 420 -3.34 -73.65 127.53
C LEU A 420 -1.96 -73.81 126.89
N ARG A 421 -0.97 -74.28 127.66
CA ARG A 421 0.40 -74.59 127.18
C ARG A 421 0.49 -75.84 126.29
N GLN A 422 -0.59 -76.59 126.12
CA GLN A 422 -0.65 -77.63 125.10
C GLN A 422 -1.12 -77.05 123.75
N LYS A 423 -2.24 -76.31 123.76
CA LYS A 423 -2.80 -75.66 122.56
C LYS A 423 -1.84 -74.67 121.89
N GLU A 424 -1.03 -73.96 122.68
CA GLU A 424 0.04 -73.08 122.20
C GLU A 424 1.05 -73.83 121.31
N ARG A 425 1.42 -75.07 121.67
CA ARG A 425 2.39 -75.88 120.90
C ARG A 425 1.78 -76.47 119.62
N GLU A 426 0.48 -76.78 119.63
CA GLU A 426 -0.26 -77.23 118.46
C GLU A 426 -0.30 -76.12 117.39
N LEU A 427 -0.67 -74.88 117.77
CA LEU A 427 -0.68 -73.72 116.86
C LEU A 427 0.70 -73.35 116.30
N ILE A 428 1.78 -73.47 117.08
CA ILE A 428 3.15 -73.23 116.60
C ILE A 428 3.53 -74.24 115.49
N SER A 429 3.03 -75.48 115.58
CA SER A 429 3.24 -76.51 114.55
C SER A 429 2.54 -76.16 113.24
N GLU A 430 1.29 -75.67 113.30
CA GLU A 430 0.53 -75.25 112.12
C GLU A 430 1.17 -74.04 111.41
N ILE A 431 1.63 -73.05 112.17
CA ILE A 431 2.33 -71.87 111.64
C ILE A 431 3.63 -72.28 110.92
N SER A 432 4.38 -73.24 111.47
CA SER A 432 5.56 -73.82 110.82
C SER A 432 5.23 -74.46 109.48
N GLY A 433 4.17 -75.27 109.41
CA GLY A 433 3.67 -75.88 108.17
C GLY A 433 3.29 -74.85 107.11
N GLY A 434 2.56 -73.80 107.49
CA GLY A 434 2.18 -72.71 106.59
C GLY A 434 3.37 -71.93 106.02
N GLN A 435 4.39 -71.66 106.83
CA GLN A 435 5.62 -71.01 106.37
C GLN A 435 6.40 -71.86 105.35
N GLY A 436 6.38 -73.19 105.48
CA GLY A 436 6.97 -74.11 104.51
C GLY A 436 6.27 -74.04 103.14
N GLN A 437 4.92 -74.04 103.13
CA GLN A 437 4.14 -73.92 101.89
C GLN A 437 4.40 -72.59 101.18
N ASN A 438 4.47 -71.48 101.92
CA ASN A 438 4.64 -70.15 101.35
C ASN A 438 6.00 -69.99 100.65
N LYS A 439 7.07 -70.59 101.19
CA LYS A 439 8.39 -70.64 100.53
C LYS A 439 8.36 -71.43 99.21
N ASN A 440 7.60 -72.53 99.16
CA ASN A 440 7.45 -73.35 97.95
C ASN A 440 6.59 -72.68 96.85
N LEU A 441 5.72 -71.72 97.22
CA LEU A 441 5.02 -70.88 96.25
C LEU A 441 5.94 -69.76 95.74
N ALA A 442 6.70 -69.10 96.61
CA ALA A 442 7.64 -68.05 96.22
C ALA A 442 8.73 -68.55 95.24
N SER A 443 9.31 -69.73 95.47
CA SER A 443 10.28 -70.32 94.53
C SER A 443 9.65 -70.68 93.18
N ARG A 444 8.36 -71.04 93.16
CA ARG A 444 7.62 -71.34 91.93
C ARG A 444 7.20 -70.10 91.14
N ILE A 445 7.02 -68.96 91.81
CA ILE A 445 6.85 -67.65 91.15
C ILE A 445 8.14 -67.24 90.46
N HIS A 446 9.29 -67.26 91.16
CA HIS A 446 10.58 -66.93 90.53
C HIS A 446 10.94 -67.85 89.34
N ALA A 447 10.59 -69.14 89.40
CA ALA A 447 10.78 -70.06 88.28
C ALA A 447 9.89 -69.73 87.05
N LEU A 448 8.76 -69.05 87.23
CA LEU A 448 7.92 -68.54 86.15
C LEU A 448 8.41 -67.17 85.65
N ASP A 449 8.88 -66.29 86.53
CA ASP A 449 9.48 -65.00 86.15
C ASP A 449 10.72 -65.22 85.26
N GLU A 450 11.60 -66.17 85.61
CA GLU A 450 12.72 -66.57 84.75
C GLU A 450 12.27 -67.10 83.38
N GLN A 451 11.13 -67.80 83.30
CA GLN A 451 10.59 -68.26 82.02
C GLN A 451 10.04 -67.11 81.19
N VAL A 452 9.40 -66.11 81.80
CA VAL A 452 8.94 -64.90 81.11
C VAL A 452 10.12 -64.09 80.58
N VAL A 453 11.18 -63.89 81.37
CA VAL A 453 12.40 -63.20 80.90
C VAL A 453 13.05 -63.95 79.74
N ARG A 454 13.23 -65.28 79.85
CA ARG A 454 13.76 -66.09 78.74
C ARG A 454 12.87 -66.04 77.49
N GLN A 455 11.55 -65.98 77.65
CA GLN A 455 10.61 -65.83 76.53
C GLN A 455 10.71 -64.45 75.87
N GLN A 456 10.95 -63.38 76.66
CA GLN A 456 11.21 -62.04 76.13
C GLN A 456 12.56 -61.97 75.41
N GLU A 457 13.62 -62.57 75.95
CA GLU A 457 14.92 -62.70 75.28
C GLU A 457 14.80 -63.50 73.98
N LEU A 458 14.03 -64.59 73.97
CA LEU A 458 13.81 -65.41 72.79
C LEU A 458 12.96 -64.68 71.74
N LEU A 459 11.93 -63.93 72.16
CA LEU A 459 11.18 -63.03 71.28
C LEU A 459 12.09 -61.96 70.68
N TYR A 460 12.91 -61.27 71.46
CA TYR A 460 13.81 -60.22 70.96
C TYR A 460 14.85 -60.77 69.97
N ASN A 461 15.36 -62.00 70.22
CA ASN A 461 16.24 -62.70 69.28
C ASN A 461 15.50 -63.14 68.00
N VAL A 462 14.25 -63.62 68.11
CA VAL A 462 13.41 -63.98 66.96
C VAL A 462 13.03 -62.74 66.16
N GLU A 463 12.68 -61.62 66.78
CA GLU A 463 12.40 -60.34 66.14
C GLU A 463 13.64 -59.76 65.45
N PHE A 464 14.82 -59.84 66.08
CA PHE A 464 16.07 -59.44 65.44
C PHE A 464 16.44 -60.33 64.25
N GLN A 465 16.22 -61.65 64.35
CA GLN A 465 16.38 -62.58 63.23
C GLN A 465 15.31 -62.34 62.15
N LEU A 466 14.07 -62.01 62.52
CA LEU A 466 13.00 -61.66 61.60
C LEU A 466 13.37 -60.40 60.83
N GLN A 467 13.79 -59.31 61.50
CA GLN A 467 14.28 -58.10 60.84
C GLN A 467 15.50 -58.36 59.95
N GLN A 468 16.41 -59.26 60.33
CA GLN A 468 17.51 -59.67 59.44
C GLN A 468 17.02 -60.45 58.23
N MET A 469 16.02 -61.33 58.40
CA MET A 469 15.43 -62.10 57.30
C MET A 469 14.57 -61.23 56.40
N GLU A 470 13.79 -60.29 56.93
CA GLU A 470 13.10 -59.24 56.19
C GLU A 470 14.10 -58.39 55.39
N ARG A 471 15.23 -57.97 55.98
CA ARG A 471 16.32 -57.26 55.26
C ARG A 471 17.08 -58.13 54.24
N LYS A 472 16.88 -59.44 54.22
CA LYS A 472 17.39 -60.38 53.20
C LYS A 472 16.33 -60.68 52.14
N VAL A 473 15.07 -60.86 52.54
CA VAL A 473 13.90 -61.08 51.68
C VAL A 473 13.55 -59.83 50.89
N ALA A 474 13.62 -58.64 51.48
CA ALA A 474 13.50 -57.37 50.77
C ALA A 474 14.56 -57.24 49.66
N ARG A 475 15.82 -57.57 49.97
CA ARG A 475 16.92 -57.58 48.99
C ARG A 475 16.78 -58.66 47.92
N ALA A 476 16.28 -59.85 48.27
CA ALA A 476 15.96 -60.91 47.31
C ALA A 476 14.75 -60.55 46.42
N GLY A 477 13.77 -59.82 46.97
CA GLY A 477 12.62 -59.25 46.29
C GLY A 477 12.88 -57.93 45.55
N GLY A 478 14.15 -57.53 45.40
CA GLY A 478 14.57 -56.38 44.58
C GLY A 478 14.65 -55.04 45.31
N VAL A 479 14.19 -54.93 46.56
CA VAL A 479 14.29 -53.70 47.37
C VAL A 479 15.71 -53.55 47.92
N ARG A 480 16.47 -52.65 47.32
CA ARG A 480 17.81 -52.21 47.76
C ARG A 480 17.72 -50.90 48.54
N SER A 481 18.82 -50.45 49.15
CA SER A 481 18.89 -49.13 49.81
C SER A 481 18.53 -47.99 48.84
N GLU A 482 18.02 -46.86 49.33
CA GLU A 482 17.82 -45.67 48.49
C GLU A 482 19.11 -45.20 47.81
N GLU A 483 20.26 -45.35 48.46
CA GLU A 483 21.56 -45.00 47.88
C GLU A 483 21.99 -46.01 46.81
N GLU A 484 21.75 -47.31 47.04
CA GLU A 484 22.03 -48.38 46.07
C GLU A 484 21.10 -48.28 44.85
N THR A 485 19.82 -47.98 45.06
CA THR A 485 18.85 -47.77 43.97
C THR A 485 19.13 -46.49 43.21
N ARG A 486 19.47 -45.36 43.85
CA ARG A 486 19.91 -44.15 43.14
C ARG A 486 21.21 -44.38 42.37
N ALA A 487 22.20 -45.07 42.95
CA ALA A 487 23.46 -45.38 42.28
C ALA A 487 23.27 -46.35 41.09
N LEU A 488 22.41 -47.36 41.23
CA LEU A 488 22.08 -48.29 40.14
C LEU A 488 21.21 -47.63 39.07
N ASN A 489 20.25 -46.78 39.43
CA ASN A 489 19.45 -46.05 38.46
C ASN A 489 20.32 -45.05 37.68
N ALA A 490 21.21 -44.30 38.33
CA ALA A 490 22.18 -43.45 37.63
C ALA A 490 23.21 -44.25 36.79
N ARG A 491 23.47 -45.53 37.13
CA ARG A 491 24.26 -46.45 36.31
C ARG A 491 23.46 -46.95 35.09
N ILE A 492 22.18 -47.28 35.28
CA ILE A 492 21.25 -47.68 34.22
C ILE A 492 21.06 -46.51 33.26
N GLU A 493 20.73 -45.31 33.75
CA GLU A 493 20.52 -44.08 32.97
C GLU A 493 21.76 -43.68 32.15
N LYS A 494 22.97 -43.86 32.69
CA LYS A 494 24.20 -43.73 31.89
C LYS A 494 24.36 -44.84 30.85
N LEU A 495 24.01 -46.08 31.17
CA LEU A 495 24.12 -47.20 30.24
C LEU A 495 23.04 -47.17 29.15
N THR A 496 21.83 -46.69 29.43
CA THR A 496 20.78 -46.44 28.43
C THR A 496 21.15 -45.25 27.58
N GLY A 497 21.65 -44.14 28.14
CA GLY A 497 22.15 -43.02 27.34
C GLY A 497 23.32 -43.40 26.41
N ILE A 498 24.22 -44.30 26.85
CA ILE A 498 25.25 -44.87 25.98
C ILE A 498 24.65 -45.80 24.93
N LEU A 499 23.68 -46.66 25.29
CA LEU A 499 23.01 -47.58 24.36
C LEU A 499 22.19 -46.82 23.31
N GLU A 500 21.49 -45.77 23.70
CA GLU A 500 20.72 -44.88 22.84
C GLU A 500 21.64 -44.07 21.92
N GLY A 501 22.77 -43.57 22.42
CA GLY A 501 23.82 -42.95 21.60
C GLY A 501 24.38 -43.91 20.55
N VAL A 502 24.79 -45.11 20.95
CA VAL A 502 25.31 -46.15 20.04
C VAL A 502 24.24 -46.63 19.06
N ASN A 503 22.97 -46.73 19.48
CA ASN A 503 21.86 -47.05 18.57
C ASN A 503 21.60 -45.92 17.57
N ALA A 504 21.68 -44.65 17.98
CA ALA A 504 21.56 -43.50 17.08
C ALA A 504 22.71 -43.44 16.08
N GLU A 505 23.96 -43.64 16.54
CA GLU A 505 25.14 -43.79 15.67
C GLU A 505 24.97 -44.97 14.69
N HIS A 506 24.49 -46.12 15.17
CA HIS A 506 24.25 -47.30 14.32
C HIS A 506 23.14 -47.06 13.30
N SER A 507 22.02 -46.42 13.68
CA SER A 507 20.95 -46.05 12.75
C SER A 507 21.42 -45.03 11.71
N MET A 508 22.19 -44.01 12.13
CA MET A 508 22.81 -43.04 11.22
C MET A 508 23.76 -43.72 10.24
N LEU A 509 24.60 -44.66 10.71
CA LEU A 509 25.51 -45.43 9.87
C LEU A 509 24.75 -46.36 8.90
N LEU A 510 23.64 -46.98 9.32
CA LEU A 510 22.78 -47.77 8.43
C LEU A 510 22.14 -46.90 7.34
N GLU A 511 21.63 -45.71 7.68
CA GLU A 511 21.08 -44.76 6.70
C GLU A 511 22.16 -44.28 5.72
N GLN A 512 23.39 -44.03 6.20
CA GLN A 512 24.54 -43.67 5.36
C GLN A 512 25.00 -44.83 4.45
N VAL A 513 25.06 -46.07 4.96
CA VAL A 513 25.40 -47.26 4.16
C VAL A 513 24.35 -47.49 3.08
N LYS A 514 23.06 -47.49 3.44
CA LYS A 514 21.94 -47.60 2.49
C LYS A 514 22.00 -46.51 1.41
N ARG A 515 22.24 -45.25 1.81
CA ARG A 515 22.43 -44.15 0.84
C ARG A 515 23.62 -44.39 -0.08
N ALA A 516 24.75 -44.85 0.44
CA ALA A 516 25.93 -45.19 -0.36
C ALA A 516 25.68 -46.39 -1.29
N GLU A 517 24.84 -47.35 -0.90
CA GLU A 517 24.40 -48.46 -1.76
C GLU A 517 23.44 -48.00 -2.87
N ASP A 518 22.49 -47.10 -2.56
CA ASP A 518 21.61 -46.47 -3.56
C ASP A 518 22.41 -45.60 -4.55
N ASP A 519 23.36 -44.79 -4.06
CA ASP A 519 24.29 -44.00 -4.87
C ASP A 519 25.19 -44.91 -5.74
N LEU A 520 25.66 -46.05 -5.20
CA LEU A 520 26.41 -47.06 -5.94
C LEU A 520 25.56 -47.75 -7.02
N LEU A 521 24.28 -48.02 -6.74
CA LEU A 521 23.34 -48.58 -7.71
C LEU A 521 23.00 -47.57 -8.81
N ALA A 522 22.85 -46.29 -8.48
CA ALA A 522 22.72 -45.22 -9.46
C ALA A 522 23.98 -45.11 -10.34
N ALA A 523 25.18 -45.10 -9.75
CA ALA A 523 26.45 -45.08 -10.46
C ALA A 523 26.67 -46.32 -11.35
N ARG A 524 26.19 -47.50 -10.94
CA ARG A 524 26.20 -48.73 -11.76
C ARG A 524 25.22 -48.63 -12.93
N ARG A 525 24.03 -48.08 -12.73
CA ARG A 525 23.04 -47.84 -13.80
C ARG A 525 23.58 -46.86 -14.84
N THR A 526 24.16 -45.73 -14.42
CA THR A 526 24.77 -44.76 -15.35
C THR A 526 26.02 -45.29 -16.03
N ASN A 527 26.85 -46.11 -15.36
CA ASN A 527 27.96 -46.80 -16.04
C ASN A 527 27.45 -47.76 -17.13
N ASN A 528 26.33 -48.46 -16.89
CA ASN A 528 25.73 -49.35 -17.88
C ASN A 528 25.11 -48.59 -19.07
N THR A 529 24.42 -47.46 -18.86
CA THR A 529 23.93 -46.65 -19.98
C THR A 529 25.08 -46.08 -20.80
N LEU A 530 26.11 -45.51 -20.14
CA LEU A 530 27.33 -45.04 -20.82
C LEU A 530 28.06 -46.15 -21.59
N ARG A 531 28.02 -47.40 -21.12
CA ARG A 531 28.53 -48.57 -21.88
C ARG A 531 27.67 -48.88 -23.10
N THR A 532 26.34 -48.86 -22.99
CA THR A 532 25.46 -49.08 -24.16
C THR A 532 25.56 -47.96 -25.18
N ASP A 533 25.68 -46.71 -24.73
CA ASP A 533 25.80 -45.56 -25.62
C ASP A 533 27.17 -45.49 -26.27
N ARG A 534 28.24 -45.86 -25.54
CA ARG A 534 29.53 -46.16 -26.16
C ARG A 534 29.42 -47.26 -27.22
N GLY A 535 28.68 -48.34 -26.97
CA GLY A 535 28.48 -49.42 -27.94
C GLY A 535 27.85 -48.91 -29.25
N LYS A 536 26.78 -48.10 -29.15
CA LYS A 536 26.18 -47.41 -30.30
C LYS A 536 27.16 -46.47 -31.01
N LEU A 537 27.99 -45.74 -30.26
CA LEU A 537 29.01 -44.87 -30.83
C LEU A 537 30.09 -45.65 -31.56
N ASP A 538 30.61 -46.75 -30.98
CA ASP A 538 31.60 -47.63 -31.61
C ASP A 538 31.01 -48.30 -32.89
N GLU A 539 29.70 -48.59 -32.92
CA GLU A 539 28.96 -49.05 -34.11
C GLU A 539 28.81 -47.96 -35.19
N THR A 540 28.32 -46.76 -34.85
CA THR A 540 28.20 -45.62 -35.80
C THR A 540 29.56 -45.17 -36.34
N ILE A 541 30.63 -45.23 -35.54
CA ILE A 541 32.00 -44.98 -35.99
C ILE A 541 32.45 -46.06 -36.99
N SER A 542 31.95 -47.28 -36.87
CA SER A 542 32.27 -48.38 -37.79
C SER A 542 31.51 -48.27 -39.12
N THR A 543 30.24 -47.86 -39.11
CA THR A 543 29.48 -47.58 -40.34
C THR A 543 30.03 -46.34 -41.06
N LEU A 544 30.29 -45.24 -40.36
CA LEU A 544 30.89 -44.03 -40.93
C LEU A 544 32.27 -44.29 -41.56
N LYS A 545 33.08 -45.21 -41.00
CA LYS A 545 34.34 -45.65 -41.62
C LYS A 545 34.11 -46.39 -42.94
N LEU A 546 33.14 -47.32 -42.96
CA LEU A 546 32.78 -48.05 -44.18
C LEU A 546 32.26 -47.11 -45.27
N GLU A 547 31.44 -46.12 -44.91
CA GLU A 547 30.98 -45.07 -45.83
C GLU A 547 32.14 -44.22 -46.35
N ASN A 548 33.07 -43.78 -45.49
CA ASN A 548 34.25 -43.05 -45.93
C ASN A 548 35.14 -43.88 -46.87
N ASP A 549 35.33 -45.17 -46.61
CA ASP A 549 36.07 -46.09 -47.51
C ASP A 549 35.35 -46.27 -48.86
N MET A 550 34.01 -46.33 -48.86
CA MET A 550 33.22 -46.40 -50.09
C MET A 550 33.28 -45.11 -50.90
N VAL A 551 33.12 -43.94 -50.26
CA VAL A 551 33.24 -42.63 -50.90
C VAL A 551 34.66 -42.40 -51.41
N SER A 552 35.69 -42.78 -50.65
CA SER A 552 37.10 -42.72 -51.07
C SER A 552 37.35 -43.53 -52.35
N ARG A 553 36.78 -44.74 -52.45
CA ARG A 553 36.84 -45.56 -53.68
C ARG A 553 36.08 -44.93 -54.85
N GLN A 554 34.91 -44.33 -54.61
CA GLN A 554 34.15 -43.61 -55.64
C GLN A 554 34.90 -42.36 -56.14
N VAL A 555 35.48 -41.57 -55.24
CA VAL A 555 36.32 -40.42 -55.57
C VAL A 555 37.53 -40.85 -56.39
N LYS A 556 38.21 -41.95 -56.02
CA LYS A 556 39.29 -42.49 -56.84
C LYS A 556 38.82 -42.90 -58.23
N ALA A 557 37.72 -43.65 -58.35
CA ALA A 557 37.18 -44.04 -59.65
C ALA A 557 36.75 -42.84 -60.50
N ALA A 558 36.30 -41.73 -59.88
CA ALA A 558 36.01 -40.47 -60.55
C ALA A 558 37.27 -39.72 -61.01
N VAL A 559 38.38 -39.79 -60.26
CA VAL A 559 39.69 -39.30 -60.72
C VAL A 559 40.19 -40.13 -61.90
N ASP A 560 40.19 -41.47 -61.77
CA ASP A 560 40.60 -42.41 -62.82
C ASP A 560 39.76 -42.24 -64.11
N SER A 561 38.48 -41.82 -64.02
CA SER A 561 37.64 -41.53 -65.18
C SER A 561 37.86 -40.13 -65.76
N ARG A 562 38.14 -39.13 -64.92
CA ARG A 562 38.52 -37.77 -65.36
C ARG A 562 39.85 -37.77 -66.10
N GLU A 563 40.83 -38.56 -65.64
CA GLU A 563 42.12 -38.69 -66.32
C GLU A 563 41.98 -39.35 -67.70
N LYS A 564 41.13 -40.37 -67.84
CA LYS A 564 40.79 -40.94 -69.16
C LYS A 564 40.13 -39.91 -70.07
N ALA A 565 39.11 -39.20 -69.58
CA ALA A 565 38.42 -38.17 -70.36
C ALA A 565 39.34 -37.01 -70.81
N LEU A 566 40.39 -36.70 -70.04
CA LEU A 566 41.44 -35.74 -70.44
C LEU A 566 42.34 -36.32 -71.55
N VAL A 567 42.74 -37.59 -71.46
CA VAL A 567 43.49 -38.27 -72.54
C VAL A 567 42.65 -38.37 -73.81
N ASP A 568 41.37 -38.72 -73.71
CA ASP A 568 40.44 -38.80 -74.85
C ASP A 568 40.23 -37.41 -75.49
N HIS A 569 40.12 -36.35 -74.68
CA HIS A 569 40.09 -34.97 -75.15
C HIS A 569 41.37 -34.59 -75.92
N ASP A 570 42.55 -34.95 -75.42
CA ASP A 570 43.81 -34.60 -76.05
C ASP A 570 44.05 -35.39 -77.35
N VAL A 571 43.56 -36.63 -77.43
CA VAL A 571 43.49 -37.41 -78.69
C VAL A 571 42.56 -36.72 -79.71
N LEU A 572 41.38 -36.28 -79.29
CA LEU A 572 40.46 -35.53 -80.15
C LEU A 572 41.04 -34.17 -80.57
N ALA A 573 41.79 -33.49 -79.70
CA ALA A 573 42.47 -32.24 -80.03
C ALA A 573 43.57 -32.44 -81.08
N LEU A 574 44.30 -33.55 -81.03
CA LEU A 574 45.26 -33.96 -82.06
C LEU A 574 44.57 -34.30 -83.39
N GLU A 575 43.41 -34.97 -83.36
CA GLU A 575 42.62 -35.25 -84.57
C GLU A 575 42.05 -33.96 -85.20
N VAL A 576 41.47 -33.06 -84.39
CA VAL A 576 41.02 -31.73 -84.83
C VAL A 576 42.18 -30.91 -85.41
N LYS A 577 43.38 -30.99 -84.83
CA LYS A 577 44.57 -30.37 -85.43
C LYS A 577 44.90 -31.00 -86.79
N ARG A 578 44.96 -32.33 -86.88
CA ARG A 578 45.25 -33.05 -88.13
C ARG A 578 44.24 -32.70 -89.24
N LEU A 579 42.94 -32.62 -88.91
CA LEU A 579 41.89 -32.21 -89.84
C LEU A 579 42.03 -30.75 -90.26
N ARG A 580 42.44 -29.85 -89.35
CA ARG A 580 42.74 -28.45 -89.68
C ARG A 580 43.96 -28.31 -90.59
N ASP A 581 45.02 -29.09 -90.34
CA ASP A 581 46.23 -29.10 -91.16
C ASP A 581 45.93 -29.64 -92.58
N ILE A 582 45.06 -30.67 -92.70
CA ILE A 582 44.54 -31.16 -93.99
C ILE A 582 43.69 -30.10 -94.71
N LEU A 583 42.81 -29.40 -93.99
CA LEU A 583 41.97 -28.34 -94.54
C LEU A 583 42.81 -27.15 -95.03
N ALA A 584 43.87 -26.79 -94.31
CA ALA A 584 44.81 -25.75 -94.72
C ALA A 584 45.51 -26.14 -96.03
N ALA A 585 46.01 -27.38 -96.15
CA ALA A 585 46.60 -27.87 -97.39
C ALA A 585 45.62 -27.81 -98.59
N HIS A 586 44.35 -28.19 -98.39
CA HIS A 586 43.32 -28.05 -99.43
C HIS A 586 43.03 -26.59 -99.79
N ALA A 587 43.07 -25.68 -98.82
CA ALA A 587 42.90 -24.24 -99.06
C ALA A 587 44.07 -23.65 -99.86
N ASP A 588 45.32 -24.03 -99.54
CA ASP A 588 46.51 -23.64 -100.30
C ASP A 588 46.50 -24.22 -101.72
N GLU A 589 46.08 -25.48 -101.90
CA GLU A 589 45.88 -26.10 -103.21
C GLU A 589 44.84 -25.33 -104.04
N VAL A 590 43.65 -25.07 -103.48
CA VAL A 590 42.59 -24.28 -104.16
C VAL A 590 43.08 -22.88 -104.51
N PHE A 591 43.72 -22.18 -103.57
CA PHE A 591 44.29 -20.85 -103.81
C PHE A 591 45.34 -20.88 -104.94
N SER A 592 46.19 -21.90 -105.00
CA SER A 592 47.17 -22.06 -106.10
C SER A 592 46.49 -22.29 -107.46
N LEU A 593 45.39 -23.06 -107.49
CA LEU A 593 44.60 -23.33 -108.69
C LEU A 593 43.82 -22.10 -109.16
N GLU A 594 43.25 -21.31 -108.23
CA GLU A 594 42.57 -20.06 -108.53
C GLU A 594 43.54 -18.99 -109.06
N ASN A 595 44.71 -18.83 -108.45
CA ASN A 595 45.75 -17.95 -108.97
C ASN A 595 46.20 -18.38 -110.38
N ARG A 596 46.42 -19.68 -110.60
CA ARG A 596 46.81 -20.20 -111.93
C ARG A 596 45.70 -20.02 -112.97
N LYS A 597 44.44 -20.19 -112.59
CA LYS A 597 43.25 -19.91 -113.42
C LYS A 597 43.16 -18.42 -113.78
N ALA A 598 43.40 -17.52 -112.83
CA ALA A 598 43.41 -16.08 -113.05
C ALA A 598 44.56 -15.65 -113.99
N GLN A 599 45.78 -16.16 -113.77
CA GLN A 599 46.94 -15.93 -114.65
C GLN A 599 46.67 -16.41 -116.09
N LEU A 600 46.09 -17.61 -116.25
CA LEU A 600 45.71 -18.12 -117.57
C LEU A 600 44.60 -17.30 -118.23
N ALA A 601 43.61 -16.80 -117.46
CA ALA A 601 42.56 -15.94 -117.99
C ALA A 601 43.11 -14.59 -118.47
N LEU A 602 43.98 -13.95 -117.70
CA LEU A 602 44.65 -12.71 -118.08
C LEU A 602 45.54 -12.91 -119.32
N SER A 603 46.38 -13.95 -119.34
CA SER A 603 47.23 -14.25 -120.48
C SER A 603 46.45 -14.57 -121.75
N MET A 604 45.28 -15.21 -121.64
CA MET A 604 44.38 -15.44 -122.77
C MET A 604 43.72 -14.15 -123.29
N GLU A 605 43.42 -13.18 -122.41
CA GLU A 605 42.87 -11.88 -122.80
C GLU A 605 43.95 -10.99 -123.44
N GLU A 606 45.19 -11.00 -122.91
CA GLU A 606 46.36 -10.40 -123.57
C GLU A 606 46.57 -10.99 -124.98
N ARG A 607 46.56 -12.32 -125.10
CA ARG A 607 46.70 -13.02 -126.39
C ARG A 607 45.58 -12.66 -127.38
N LYS A 608 44.36 -12.45 -126.87
CA LYS A 608 43.20 -12.00 -127.65
C LYS A 608 43.35 -10.55 -128.10
N GLN A 609 43.93 -9.68 -127.27
CA GLN A 609 44.23 -8.29 -127.64
C GLN A 609 45.39 -8.19 -128.63
N GLU A 610 46.45 -9.00 -128.51
CA GLU A 610 47.50 -9.14 -129.53
C GLU A 610 46.90 -9.50 -130.90
N VAL A 611 46.05 -10.54 -130.94
CA VAL A 611 45.40 -11.00 -132.17
C VAL A 611 44.43 -9.95 -132.74
N GLU A 612 43.74 -9.18 -131.90
CA GLU A 612 42.91 -8.05 -132.32
C GLU A 612 43.75 -6.93 -132.97
N VAL A 613 44.88 -6.54 -132.36
CA VAL A 613 45.79 -5.54 -132.93
C VAL A 613 46.39 -6.02 -134.26
N HIS A 614 46.82 -7.29 -134.35
CA HIS A 614 47.28 -7.87 -135.62
C HIS A 614 46.19 -7.87 -136.70
N ARG A 615 44.96 -8.28 -136.34
CA ARG A 615 43.80 -8.28 -137.24
C ARG A 615 43.47 -6.87 -137.74
N ASP A 616 43.60 -5.86 -136.89
CA ASP A 616 43.26 -4.48 -137.23
C ASP A 616 44.39 -3.76 -137.99
N GLY A 617 45.65 -4.17 -137.78
CA GLY A 617 46.76 -3.88 -138.69
C GLY A 617 46.50 -4.42 -140.10
N LEU A 618 46.11 -5.69 -140.23
CA LEU A 618 45.74 -6.28 -141.53
C LEU A 618 44.51 -5.60 -142.17
N ARG A 619 43.56 -5.07 -141.37
CA ARG A 619 42.47 -4.22 -141.88
C ARG A 619 42.97 -2.86 -142.39
N ALA A 620 44.00 -2.28 -141.76
CA ALA A 620 44.61 -1.03 -142.19
C ALA A 620 45.41 -1.22 -143.49
N GLU A 621 46.21 -2.29 -143.60
CA GLU A 621 46.87 -2.68 -144.86
C GLU A 621 45.85 -2.91 -145.98
N LEU A 622 44.74 -3.61 -145.69
CA LEU A 622 43.67 -3.82 -146.66
C LEU A 622 42.94 -2.52 -147.06
N ARG A 623 42.91 -1.49 -146.21
CA ARG A 623 42.42 -0.15 -146.57
C ARG A 623 43.42 0.56 -147.48
N LEU A 624 44.69 0.64 -147.08
CA LEU A 624 45.75 1.26 -147.88
C LEU A 624 45.84 0.63 -149.28
N LEU A 625 45.77 -0.70 -149.38
CA LEU A 625 45.82 -1.40 -150.67
C LEU A 625 44.55 -1.18 -151.52
N ARG A 626 43.38 -0.94 -150.90
CA ARG A 626 42.17 -0.49 -151.61
C ARG A 626 42.25 0.97 -152.03
N GLU A 627 42.88 1.82 -151.23
CA GLU A 627 43.16 3.23 -151.55
C GLU A 627 44.19 3.36 -152.68
N ASP A 628 45.20 2.48 -152.72
CA ASP A 628 46.15 2.36 -153.84
C ASP A 628 45.45 1.89 -155.13
N VAL A 629 44.61 0.85 -155.06
CA VAL A 629 43.77 0.41 -156.20
C VAL A 629 42.81 1.52 -156.63
N HIS A 630 42.26 2.30 -155.68
CA HIS A 630 41.44 3.45 -156.01
C HIS A 630 42.25 4.56 -156.68
N ARG A 631 43.45 4.89 -156.16
CA ARG A 631 44.37 5.87 -156.77
C ARG A 631 44.75 5.46 -158.19
N ILE A 632 45.12 4.21 -158.42
CA ILE A 632 45.49 3.69 -159.75
C ILE A 632 44.29 3.72 -160.71
N THR A 633 43.08 3.38 -160.25
CA THR A 633 41.87 3.47 -161.10
C THR A 633 41.42 4.91 -161.33
N LEU A 634 41.69 5.84 -160.40
CA LEU A 634 41.46 7.28 -160.55
C LEU A 634 42.49 7.88 -161.51
N GLU A 635 43.78 7.56 -161.40
CA GLU A 635 44.81 7.92 -162.38
C GLU A 635 44.49 7.38 -163.78
N LEU A 636 44.05 6.13 -163.91
CA LEU A 636 43.61 5.57 -165.19
C LEU A 636 42.45 6.37 -165.78
N LYS A 637 41.45 6.73 -164.97
CA LYS A 637 40.37 7.63 -165.40
C LYS A 637 40.88 9.04 -165.71
N GLU A 638 41.84 9.58 -164.96
CA GLU A 638 42.43 10.88 -165.24
C GLU A 638 43.20 10.86 -166.55
N ARG A 639 43.91 9.77 -166.90
CA ARG A 639 44.59 9.62 -168.19
C ARG A 639 43.60 9.55 -169.37
N LEU A 640 42.49 8.84 -169.21
CA LEU A 640 41.39 8.84 -170.18
C LEU A 640 40.79 10.25 -170.34
N ILE A 641 40.44 10.89 -169.21
CA ILE A 641 39.97 12.28 -169.15
C ILE A 641 41.04 13.26 -169.65
N ARG A 642 42.34 12.93 -169.61
CA ARG A 642 43.43 13.77 -170.14
C ARG A 642 43.51 13.69 -171.66
N CYS A 643 43.24 12.53 -172.26
CA CYS A 643 43.02 12.44 -173.71
C CYS A 643 41.80 13.26 -174.12
N GLU A 644 40.65 13.06 -173.46
CA GLU A 644 39.41 13.81 -173.71
C GLU A 644 39.57 15.33 -173.47
N LYS A 645 40.34 15.73 -172.46
CA LYS A 645 40.72 17.13 -172.20
C LYS A 645 41.83 17.66 -173.10
N LEU A 646 42.59 16.84 -173.81
CA LEU A 646 43.48 17.31 -174.88
C LEU A 646 42.69 17.53 -176.18
N GLN A 647 41.76 16.62 -176.48
CA GLN A 647 40.80 16.74 -177.57
C GLN A 647 39.94 18.01 -177.42
N SER A 648 39.25 18.17 -176.28
CA SER A 648 38.45 19.38 -175.99
C SER A 648 39.28 20.63 -175.67
N LYS A 649 40.59 20.53 -175.35
CA LYS A 649 41.47 21.71 -175.26
C LYS A 649 41.89 22.23 -176.64
N PHE A 650 41.91 21.38 -177.68
CA PHE A 650 42.02 21.85 -179.06
C PHE A 650 40.83 22.76 -179.42
N GLU A 651 39.63 22.39 -178.96
CA GLU A 651 38.38 23.14 -179.16
C GLU A 651 38.28 24.39 -178.26
N ILE A 652 38.65 24.30 -176.97
CA ILE A 652 38.48 25.39 -176.00
C ILE A 652 39.59 26.46 -176.09
N ILE A 653 40.78 26.14 -176.63
CA ILE A 653 41.79 27.18 -176.98
C ILE A 653 41.22 28.16 -178.02
N ALA A 654 40.33 27.70 -178.91
CA ALA A 654 39.64 28.58 -179.86
C ALA A 654 38.56 29.48 -179.20
N ALA A 655 38.25 29.32 -177.90
CA ALA A 655 37.08 29.91 -177.27
C ALA A 655 37.33 30.84 -176.06
N LYS A 656 38.39 30.67 -175.26
CA LYS A 656 38.49 31.38 -173.95
C LYS A 656 39.81 32.12 -173.66
N HIS A 657 39.87 33.40 -174.03
CA HIS A 657 40.80 34.39 -173.44
C HIS A 657 40.02 35.40 -172.54
N ARG A 658 40.42 35.56 -171.23
CA ARG A 658 39.82 36.30 -170.02
C ARG A 658 38.82 35.47 -169.14
N GLY A 659 38.43 35.77 -167.86
CA GLY A 659 38.71 36.77 -166.77
C GLY A 659 37.41 37.15 -165.99
N ALA A 660 37.27 37.73 -164.76
CA ALA A 660 37.96 37.82 -163.43
C ALA A 660 37.09 38.74 -162.46
N THR A 661 37.30 39.06 -161.15
CA THR A 661 37.36 38.36 -159.80
C THR A 661 36.86 39.36 -158.68
N GLU A 662 36.92 39.33 -157.32
CA GLU A 662 37.55 38.57 -156.16
C GLU A 662 36.53 38.44 -154.94
N GLU A 663 36.63 38.64 -153.58
CA GLU A 663 37.57 39.11 -152.48
C GLU A 663 37.09 38.66 -151.01
N ASP A 664 37.56 39.17 -149.82
CA ASP A 664 37.46 38.51 -148.43
C ASP A 664 37.26 39.41 -147.10
N GLY A 665 37.21 38.87 -145.83
CA GLY A 665 36.97 39.60 -144.50
C GLY A 665 37.24 38.93 -143.07
N GLU A 666 37.03 39.60 -141.89
CA GLU A 666 37.47 39.19 -140.47
C GLU A 666 36.76 39.89 -139.22
N GLU A 667 36.80 39.35 -137.93
CA GLU A 667 36.69 39.98 -136.53
C GLU A 667 36.35 39.02 -135.31
N ARG A 668 36.84 39.24 -134.03
CA ARG A 668 36.24 38.80 -132.69
C ARG A 668 36.74 39.48 -131.35
N SER A 669 35.95 39.43 -130.24
CA SER A 669 36.17 40.13 -128.92
C SER A 669 35.96 39.33 -127.56
N GLN A 670 35.82 39.99 -126.37
CA GLN A 670 36.21 39.54 -124.97
C GLN A 670 35.23 39.90 -123.77
N ALA A 671 35.25 39.22 -122.57
CA ALA A 671 34.33 39.53 -121.40
C ALA A 671 34.61 39.15 -119.88
N TYR A 672 35.42 38.14 -119.49
CA TYR A 672 35.18 37.35 -118.23
C TYR A 672 35.33 38.00 -116.81
N TYR A 673 36.25 38.95 -116.57
CA TYR A 673 36.72 39.27 -115.20
C TYR A 673 35.75 40.01 -114.25
N VAL A 674 34.58 40.46 -114.74
CA VAL A 674 33.64 41.28 -113.95
C VAL A 674 32.94 40.50 -112.82
N ILE A 675 32.74 39.19 -112.99
CA ILE A 675 31.77 38.42 -112.19
C ILE A 675 32.22 38.22 -110.73
N LYS A 676 33.52 38.08 -110.47
CA LYS A 676 34.02 37.72 -109.12
C LYS A 676 33.94 38.86 -108.09
N ALA A 677 33.89 40.11 -108.53
CA ALA A 677 33.80 41.29 -107.64
C ALA A 677 32.38 41.58 -107.11
N ALA A 678 31.38 40.78 -107.49
CA ALA A 678 29.98 41.00 -107.11
C ALA A 678 29.57 40.34 -105.78
N GLN A 679 30.23 39.24 -105.37
CA GLN A 679 29.70 38.37 -104.30
C GLN A 679 30.04 38.85 -102.88
N GLU A 680 31.26 39.34 -102.64
CA GLU A 680 31.69 39.90 -101.33
C GLU A 680 30.95 41.19 -100.94
N ARG A 681 30.04 41.70 -101.81
CA ARG A 681 29.29 42.94 -101.63
C ARG A 681 27.88 42.74 -101.07
N GLU A 682 27.36 41.50 -101.07
CA GLU A 682 25.99 41.20 -100.61
C GLU A 682 25.93 40.83 -99.12
N GLU A 683 27.02 40.31 -98.54
CA GLU A 683 27.05 39.84 -97.15
C GLU A 683 27.05 41.02 -96.16
N LEU A 684 27.85 42.06 -96.42
CA LEU A 684 27.91 43.29 -95.62
C LEU A 684 26.61 44.11 -95.63
N GLN A 685 25.65 43.82 -96.52
CA GLN A 685 24.39 44.55 -96.58
C GLN A 685 23.32 43.99 -95.62
N ARG A 686 23.44 42.72 -95.20
CA ARG A 686 22.46 42.09 -94.28
C ARG A 686 22.59 42.56 -92.82
N GLU A 687 23.75 43.07 -92.41
CA GLU A 687 23.98 43.59 -91.05
C GLU A 687 23.42 45.02 -90.85
N GLY A 688 23.02 45.72 -91.94
CA GLY A 688 22.44 47.05 -91.87
C GLY A 688 20.96 47.05 -91.47
N ASP A 689 20.16 46.15 -92.05
CA ASP A 689 18.70 46.12 -91.90
C ASP A 689 18.24 45.90 -90.43
N ASP A 690 19.05 45.23 -89.61
CA ASP A 690 18.77 44.98 -88.19
C ASP A 690 18.96 46.22 -87.30
N LEU A 691 19.70 47.24 -87.75
CA LEU A 691 19.89 48.50 -87.02
C LEU A 691 18.74 49.48 -87.27
N ASP A 692 18.25 49.59 -88.51
CA ASP A 692 17.12 50.45 -88.88
C ASP A 692 15.82 50.08 -88.13
N ASN A 693 15.63 48.79 -87.83
CA ASN A 693 14.48 48.33 -87.05
C ASN A 693 14.48 48.83 -85.59
N ARG A 694 15.61 49.29 -85.04
CA ARG A 694 15.67 49.92 -83.70
C ARG A 694 15.27 51.39 -83.73
N ILE A 695 15.55 52.11 -84.83
CA ILE A 695 15.24 53.54 -84.97
C ILE A 695 13.72 53.79 -84.93
N ARG A 696 12.95 52.92 -85.60
CA ARG A 696 11.46 52.94 -85.65
C ARG A 696 10.75 52.75 -84.30
N VAL A 697 11.48 52.46 -83.23
CA VAL A 697 10.94 52.38 -81.86
C VAL A 697 10.95 53.77 -81.21
N ALA A 698 12.07 54.49 -81.29
CA ALA A 698 12.24 55.82 -80.68
C ALA A 698 11.28 56.86 -81.28
N GLU A 699 10.95 56.76 -82.57
CA GLU A 699 9.97 57.64 -83.25
C GLU A 699 8.58 57.63 -82.59
N LYS A 700 8.21 56.54 -81.90
CA LYS A 700 6.92 56.43 -81.19
C LYS A 700 6.90 57.14 -79.84
N GLU A 701 8.06 57.35 -79.22
CA GLU A 701 8.18 57.98 -77.91
C GLU A 701 7.99 59.51 -78.02
N VAL A 702 8.44 60.10 -79.13
CA VAL A 702 8.26 61.54 -79.42
C VAL A 702 6.78 61.92 -79.50
N ALA A 703 5.94 61.08 -80.11
CA ALA A 703 4.51 61.33 -80.27
C ALA A 703 3.73 61.39 -78.94
N ALA A 704 4.27 60.81 -77.86
CA ALA A 704 3.63 60.85 -76.54
C ALA A 704 3.76 62.22 -75.85
N LEU A 705 4.80 63.00 -76.18
CA LEU A 705 5.07 64.30 -75.55
C LEU A 705 4.10 65.39 -76.02
N GLU A 706 3.73 65.41 -77.30
CA GLU A 706 2.88 66.44 -77.90
C GLU A 706 1.49 66.52 -77.24
N ALA A 707 0.95 65.38 -76.80
CA ALA A 707 -0.34 65.30 -76.12
C ALA A 707 -0.38 66.07 -74.78
N THR A 708 0.76 66.25 -74.10
CA THR A 708 0.82 66.88 -72.77
C THR A 708 0.53 68.39 -72.80
N VAL A 709 0.91 69.07 -73.88
CA VAL A 709 0.82 70.55 -73.99
C VAL A 709 -0.64 71.02 -74.11
N ALA A 710 -1.51 70.22 -74.72
CA ALA A 710 -2.93 70.54 -74.88
C ALA A 710 -3.67 70.63 -73.53
N GLN A 711 -3.25 69.87 -72.53
CA GLN A 711 -3.85 69.85 -71.19
C GLN A 711 -3.61 71.15 -70.40
N LEU A 712 -2.58 71.93 -70.79
CA LEU A 712 -2.18 73.18 -70.10
C LEU A 712 -3.23 74.30 -70.23
N MET A 713 -3.84 74.48 -71.41
CA MET A 713 -4.65 75.68 -71.66
C MET A 713 -6.08 75.62 -71.09
N ALA A 714 -6.66 74.44 -70.90
CA ALA A 714 -8.03 74.25 -70.39
C ALA A 714 -8.23 74.66 -68.91
N CYS A 715 -7.16 75.14 -68.28
CA CYS A 715 -6.99 75.11 -66.84
C CYS A 715 -7.06 76.51 -66.19
N ASN A 716 -6.26 77.48 -66.66
CA ASN A 716 -6.13 78.81 -66.03
C ASN A 716 -7.46 79.57 -65.88
N THR A 717 -8.48 79.22 -66.67
CA THR A 717 -9.85 79.75 -66.58
C THR A 717 -10.56 79.40 -65.27
N ASN A 718 -10.26 78.27 -64.62
CA ASN A 718 -10.87 77.88 -63.35
C ASN A 718 -10.36 78.75 -62.17
N PHE A 719 -9.08 79.14 -62.18
CA PHE A 719 -8.44 79.84 -61.05
C PHE A 719 -8.99 81.24 -60.76
N SER A 720 -9.84 81.77 -61.64
CA SER A 720 -10.54 83.05 -61.44
C SER A 720 -11.99 82.87 -60.96
N HIS A 721 -12.58 81.67 -61.08
CA HIS A 721 -13.99 81.37 -60.78
C HIS A 721 -14.24 80.55 -59.51
N SER A 722 -13.24 79.75 -59.11
CA SER A 722 -13.02 79.21 -57.70
C SER A 722 -11.99 80.78 -55.32
N TYR A 723 -11.43 82.05 -55.28
CA TYR A 723 -11.38 83.08 -54.22
C TYR A 723 -12.70 83.90 -54.01
N LYS A 724 -13.91 83.33 -54.18
CA LYS A 724 -15.21 84.01 -53.89
C LYS A 724 -16.17 83.12 -53.08
N LYS A 725 -16.13 83.25 -51.74
CA LYS A 725 -17.03 82.57 -50.78
C LYS A 725 -17.80 83.60 -49.92
N VAL A 726 -18.80 83.12 -49.17
CA VAL A 726 -19.86 83.92 -48.53
C VAL A 726 -19.58 84.41 -47.09
N SER A 727 -20.39 85.35 -46.61
CA SER A 727 -20.17 86.20 -45.43
C SER A 727 -20.44 85.56 -44.06
N SER A 728 -19.70 86.03 -43.05
CA SER A 728 -19.57 85.44 -41.71
C SER A 728 -20.43 86.13 -40.63
N LYS A 729 -21.70 85.73 -40.44
CA LYS A 729 -22.49 86.23 -39.29
C LYS A 729 -23.50 85.29 -38.63
N GLU A 730 -24.19 84.43 -39.38
CA GLU A 730 -25.34 83.67 -38.84
C GLU A 730 -24.93 82.44 -38.00
N ALA A 731 -23.81 81.79 -38.33
CA ALA A 731 -23.39 80.53 -37.71
C ALA A 731 -22.94 80.60 -36.23
N PHE A 732 -22.76 81.80 -35.67
CA PHE A 732 -22.26 81.96 -34.29
C PHE A 732 -23.36 81.80 -33.23
N GLU A 733 -24.57 82.25 -33.52
CA GLU A 733 -25.65 82.33 -32.52
C GLU A 733 -26.25 80.95 -32.21
N GLU A 734 -26.38 80.07 -33.21
CA GLU A 734 -26.85 78.68 -33.01
C GLU A 734 -25.92 77.86 -32.09
N ARG A 735 -24.60 78.06 -32.21
CA ARG A 735 -23.59 77.31 -31.44
C ARG A 735 -23.72 77.52 -29.93
N SER A 736 -24.16 78.71 -29.51
CA SER A 736 -24.37 79.05 -28.10
C SER A 736 -25.59 78.30 -27.52
N ALA A 737 -26.73 78.35 -28.23
CA ALA A 737 -28.00 77.75 -27.80
C ALA A 737 -28.01 76.20 -27.79
N LEU A 738 -26.97 75.55 -28.33
CA LEU A 738 -26.77 74.10 -28.25
C LEU A 738 -25.98 73.67 -27.01
N ARG A 739 -25.02 74.48 -26.52
CA ARG A 739 -24.25 74.14 -25.30
C ARG A 739 -25.13 74.09 -24.06
N GLU A 740 -26.00 75.08 -23.85
CA GLU A 740 -26.88 75.14 -22.67
C GLU A 740 -27.91 73.98 -22.60
N LYS A 741 -28.14 73.28 -23.73
CA LYS A 741 -28.98 72.07 -23.80
C LYS A 741 -28.19 70.79 -23.44
N LEU A 742 -26.88 70.79 -23.67
CA LEU A 742 -25.97 69.68 -23.38
C LEU A 742 -25.80 69.50 -21.87
N ASP A 743 -25.52 70.58 -21.14
CA ASP A 743 -25.25 70.54 -19.70
C ASP A 743 -26.47 70.00 -18.92
N LYS A 744 -27.66 70.50 -19.28
CA LYS A 744 -28.96 70.07 -18.73
C LYS A 744 -29.34 68.62 -19.08
N ALA A 745 -28.62 67.98 -19.99
CA ALA A 745 -28.72 66.54 -20.26
C ALA A 745 -27.72 65.73 -19.43
N TYR A 746 -26.49 66.23 -19.24
CA TYR A 746 -25.48 65.59 -18.39
C TYR A 746 -25.89 65.52 -16.92
N ASP A 747 -26.47 66.57 -16.34
CA ASP A 747 -26.96 66.52 -14.95
C ASP A 747 -28.06 65.46 -14.76
N LYS A 748 -28.97 65.32 -15.75
CA LYS A 748 -30.00 64.28 -15.74
C LYS A 748 -29.40 62.87 -15.84
N LEU A 749 -28.37 62.68 -16.67
CA LEU A 749 -27.66 61.41 -16.76
C LEU A 749 -26.95 61.06 -15.44
N LYS A 750 -26.36 62.06 -14.78
CA LYS A 750 -25.65 61.91 -13.50
C LYS A 750 -26.62 61.55 -12.35
N ALA A 751 -27.78 62.19 -12.30
CA ALA A 751 -28.87 61.81 -11.38
C ALA A 751 -29.35 60.37 -11.65
N ARG A 752 -29.61 60.01 -12.92
CA ARG A 752 -30.05 58.65 -13.28
C ARG A 752 -29.07 57.55 -12.87
N ARG A 753 -27.76 57.78 -12.98
CA ARG A 753 -26.74 56.82 -12.51
C ARG A 753 -26.70 56.70 -10.97
N ALA A 754 -27.03 57.75 -10.24
CA ALA A 754 -27.18 57.69 -8.79
C ALA A 754 -28.45 56.91 -8.38
N ASP A 755 -29.58 57.15 -9.05
CA ASP A 755 -30.82 56.36 -8.90
C ASP A 755 -30.55 54.87 -9.15
N GLU A 756 -29.88 54.54 -10.26
CA GLU A 756 -29.57 53.18 -10.69
C GLU A 756 -28.64 52.44 -9.71
N ALA A 757 -27.62 53.12 -9.18
CA ALA A 757 -26.73 52.57 -8.15
C ALA A 757 -27.46 52.34 -6.81
N ALA A 758 -28.36 53.25 -6.42
CA ALA A 758 -29.19 53.09 -5.23
C ALA A 758 -30.15 51.90 -5.37
N ILE A 759 -30.84 51.78 -6.51
CA ILE A 759 -31.74 50.67 -6.82
C ILE A 759 -30.98 49.33 -6.85
N ALA A 760 -29.77 49.28 -7.40
CA ALA A 760 -28.94 48.06 -7.36
C ALA A 760 -28.57 47.66 -5.92
N GLY A 761 -28.23 48.62 -5.06
CA GLY A 761 -27.98 48.40 -3.63
C GLY A 761 -29.24 47.93 -2.87
N ASP A 762 -30.38 48.54 -3.14
CA ASP A 762 -31.68 48.13 -2.56
C ASP A 762 -32.12 46.75 -3.04
N ILE A 763 -31.84 46.36 -4.29
CA ILE A 763 -32.05 45.00 -4.79
C ILE A 763 -31.17 44.01 -4.02
N GLN A 764 -29.87 44.28 -3.87
CA GLN A 764 -28.97 43.38 -3.12
C GLN A 764 -29.35 43.28 -1.62
N ALA A 765 -29.83 44.37 -1.03
CA ALA A 765 -30.40 44.39 0.32
C ALA A 765 -31.74 43.64 0.39
N ALA A 766 -32.57 43.69 -0.66
CA ALA A 766 -33.83 42.97 -0.75
C ALA A 766 -33.61 41.46 -0.96
N GLU A 767 -32.64 41.05 -1.79
CA GLU A 767 -32.27 39.65 -2.03
C GLU A 767 -31.69 38.98 -0.78
N SER A 768 -30.79 39.67 -0.06
CA SER A 768 -30.25 39.17 1.20
C SER A 768 -31.32 39.09 2.29
N ARG A 769 -32.24 40.07 2.37
CA ARG A 769 -33.47 39.98 3.19
C ARG A 769 -34.37 38.83 2.75
N LEU A 770 -34.57 38.59 1.45
CA LEU A 770 -35.38 37.49 0.91
C LEU A 770 -34.78 36.12 1.24
N SER A 771 -33.46 35.97 1.18
CA SER A 771 -32.76 34.75 1.57
C SER A 771 -32.97 34.44 3.05
N ASN A 772 -32.79 35.45 3.92
CA ASN A 772 -33.02 35.32 5.36
C ASN A 772 -34.51 35.05 5.66
N LEU A 773 -35.42 35.82 5.07
CA LEU A 773 -36.86 35.63 5.19
C LEU A 773 -37.32 34.28 4.61
N ALA A 774 -36.64 33.70 3.63
CA ALA A 774 -36.94 32.35 3.13
C ALA A 774 -36.39 31.24 4.03
N ALA A 775 -35.36 31.52 4.84
CA ALA A 775 -34.87 30.62 5.89
C ALA A 775 -35.76 30.70 7.14
N GLU A 776 -36.13 31.91 7.56
CA GLU A 776 -37.12 32.18 8.61
C GLU A 776 -38.50 31.67 8.22
N GLN A 777 -38.94 31.85 6.97
CA GLN A 777 -40.18 31.24 6.48
C GLN A 777 -40.09 29.73 6.60
N ARG A 778 -38.98 29.06 6.27
CA ARG A 778 -38.87 27.60 6.42
C ARG A 778 -38.94 27.13 7.88
N SER A 779 -38.31 27.85 8.83
CA SER A 779 -38.41 27.51 10.26
C SER A 779 -39.80 27.84 10.83
N LEU A 780 -40.39 28.96 10.43
CA LEU A 780 -41.76 29.34 10.77
C LEU A 780 -42.81 28.44 10.11
N GLN A 781 -42.58 27.91 8.91
CA GLN A 781 -43.47 26.95 8.24
C GLN A 781 -43.47 25.64 9.05
N SER A 782 -42.30 25.14 9.46
CA SER A 782 -42.20 23.99 10.38
C SER A 782 -42.89 24.25 11.72
N LEU A 783 -42.75 25.46 12.28
CA LEU A 783 -43.43 25.85 13.51
C LEU A 783 -44.95 25.99 13.31
N VAL A 784 -45.41 26.48 12.15
CA VAL A 784 -46.82 26.59 11.77
C VAL A 784 -47.43 25.24 11.44
N ASP A 785 -46.67 24.26 10.94
CA ASP A 785 -47.14 22.89 10.77
C ASP A 785 -47.36 22.22 12.14
N ASP A 786 -46.44 22.36 13.09
CA ASP A 786 -46.63 21.86 14.45
C ASP A 786 -47.66 22.65 15.27
N MET A 787 -47.74 23.97 15.09
CA MET A 787 -48.77 24.80 15.72
C MET A 787 -50.14 24.68 15.04
N SER A 788 -50.22 24.30 13.76
CA SER A 788 -51.50 23.99 13.09
C SER A 788 -51.99 22.59 13.45
N ARG A 789 -51.10 21.60 13.64
CA ARG A 789 -51.43 20.32 14.31
C ARG A 789 -52.05 20.57 15.68
N ARG A 790 -51.34 21.32 16.55
CA ARG A 790 -51.84 21.71 17.89
C ARG A 790 -53.12 22.55 17.82
N ARG A 791 -53.23 23.47 16.85
CA ARG A 791 -54.45 24.25 16.62
C ARG A 791 -55.61 23.37 16.23
N ASN A 792 -55.45 22.43 15.30
CA ASN A 792 -56.53 21.56 14.85
C ASN A 792 -57.00 20.61 15.97
N GLU A 793 -56.06 20.15 16.79
CA GLU A 793 -56.33 19.37 18.00
C GLU A 793 -57.06 20.22 19.07
N SER A 794 -56.69 21.49 19.22
CA SER A 794 -57.35 22.47 20.11
C SER A 794 -58.69 23.00 19.57
N THR A 795 -58.88 23.17 18.26
CA THR A 795 -60.16 23.58 17.66
C THR A 795 -61.17 22.46 17.75
N ARG A 796 -60.75 21.20 17.57
CA ARG A 796 -61.59 20.03 17.86
C ARG A 796 -62.01 20.01 19.34
N GLN A 797 -61.08 20.25 20.26
CA GLN A 797 -61.42 20.39 21.69
C GLN A 797 -62.35 21.59 21.94
N LEU A 798 -62.19 22.72 21.23
CA LEU A 798 -63.07 23.88 21.32
C LEU A 798 -64.43 23.67 20.67
N GLU A 799 -64.56 22.79 19.67
CA GLU A 799 -65.85 22.37 19.10
C GLU A 799 -66.57 21.44 20.06
N GLU A 800 -65.86 20.45 20.63
CA GLU A 800 -66.38 19.61 21.72
C GLU A 800 -66.76 20.45 22.97
N GLN A 801 -66.06 21.55 23.25
CA GLN A 801 -66.43 22.50 24.30
C GLN A 801 -67.55 23.46 23.88
N ARG A 802 -67.63 23.89 22.60
CA ARG A 802 -68.73 24.72 22.07
C ARG A 802 -70.04 23.96 22.00
N GLU A 803 -70.02 22.66 21.74
CA GLU A 803 -71.23 21.84 21.87
C GLU A 803 -71.64 21.66 23.34
N LYS A 804 -70.69 21.58 24.28
CA LYS A 804 -70.99 21.55 25.72
C LYS A 804 -71.52 22.90 26.19
N LEU A 805 -70.93 24.01 25.72
CA LEU A 805 -71.36 25.37 25.98
C LEU A 805 -72.73 25.66 25.34
N GLY A 806 -72.98 25.23 24.11
CA GLY A 806 -74.29 25.33 23.46
C GLY A 806 -75.37 24.51 24.18
N ARG A 807 -75.02 23.32 24.69
CA ARG A 807 -75.88 22.52 25.58
C ARG A 807 -76.08 23.16 26.96
N ALA A 808 -75.16 24.01 27.43
CA ALA A 808 -75.29 24.79 28.66
C ALA A 808 -76.11 26.07 28.43
N LEU A 809 -75.85 26.83 27.37
CA LEU A 809 -76.58 28.03 26.97
C LEU A 809 -78.04 27.71 26.64
N ALA A 810 -78.31 26.65 25.87
CA ALA A 810 -79.67 26.16 25.66
C ALA A 810 -80.38 25.65 26.95
N ARG A 811 -79.67 25.55 28.10
CA ARG A 811 -80.24 25.36 29.44
C ARG A 811 -80.35 26.69 30.20
N THR A 812 -79.35 27.56 30.18
CA THR A 812 -79.41 28.88 30.85
C THR A 812 -80.42 29.80 30.19
N ASP A 813 -80.58 29.77 28.87
CA ASP A 813 -81.57 30.59 28.15
C ASP A 813 -82.99 30.07 28.42
N LYS A 814 -83.15 28.74 28.51
CA LYS A 814 -84.40 28.11 28.99
C LYS A 814 -84.68 28.37 30.48
N LEU A 815 -83.72 28.88 31.24
CA LEU A 815 -83.92 29.38 32.61
C LEU A 815 -84.16 30.90 32.60
N ARG A 816 -83.33 31.71 31.91
CA ARG A 816 -83.45 33.17 31.77
C ARG A 816 -84.82 33.57 31.18
N ALA A 817 -85.29 32.84 30.16
CA ALA A 817 -86.64 33.00 29.58
C ALA A 817 -87.79 32.47 30.46
N LYS A 818 -87.54 31.51 31.37
CA LYS A 818 -88.51 31.08 32.39
C LYS A 818 -88.56 32.01 33.61
N MET A 819 -87.50 32.76 33.85
CA MET A 819 -87.33 33.69 34.97
C MET A 819 -87.70 35.14 34.60
N GLY A 820 -87.98 35.44 33.32
CA GLY A 820 -88.43 36.76 32.86
C GLY A 820 -87.36 37.86 32.87
N LEU A 821 -86.07 37.48 32.92
CA LEU A 821 -84.95 38.41 33.09
C LEU A 821 -84.47 38.96 31.73
N GLY A 822 -85.05 40.08 31.32
CA GLY A 822 -84.53 40.95 30.25
C GLY A 822 -83.49 41.96 30.79
N PRO A 823 -82.64 42.53 29.92
CA PRO A 823 -81.50 43.38 30.33
C PRO A 823 -81.93 44.64 31.10
N ASP A 824 -83.08 45.24 30.77
CA ASP A 824 -83.58 46.47 31.42
C ASP A 824 -84.24 46.23 32.79
N THR A 825 -84.01 45.09 33.44
CA THR A 825 -84.51 44.78 34.79
C THR A 825 -83.40 44.91 35.83
N PRO A 826 -83.65 45.47 37.04
CA PRO A 826 -82.59 45.71 38.01
C PRO A 826 -81.91 44.42 38.51
N GLN A 827 -82.64 43.30 38.62
CA GLN A 827 -82.01 42.01 38.91
C GLN A 827 -81.22 41.45 37.71
N GLY A 828 -81.60 41.79 36.46
CA GLY A 828 -80.79 41.51 35.27
C GLY A 828 -79.49 42.30 35.29
N ALA A 829 -79.57 43.60 35.58
CA ALA A 829 -78.43 44.49 35.71
C ALA A 829 -77.48 44.08 36.86
N ASP A 830 -77.96 43.62 38.01
CA ASP A 830 -77.11 43.08 39.08
C ASP A 830 -76.44 41.74 38.70
N ILE A 831 -77.12 40.89 37.92
CA ILE A 831 -76.52 39.66 37.38
C ILE A 831 -75.46 39.99 36.33
N GLU A 832 -75.73 40.93 35.42
CA GLU A 832 -74.75 41.41 34.45
C GLU A 832 -73.59 42.16 35.13
N LEU A 833 -73.83 42.89 36.21
CA LEU A 833 -72.76 43.51 37.03
C LEU A 833 -71.93 42.47 37.78
N ALA A 834 -72.51 41.33 38.17
CA ALA A 834 -71.80 40.20 38.76
C ALA A 834 -71.00 39.42 37.69
N GLU A 835 -71.61 39.08 36.55
CA GLU A 835 -70.96 38.46 35.39
C GLU A 835 -69.80 39.34 34.90
N VAL A 836 -70.00 40.67 34.76
CA VAL A 836 -68.94 41.63 34.43
C VAL A 836 -67.89 41.72 35.53
N ARG A 837 -68.23 41.72 36.82
CA ARG A 837 -67.23 41.76 37.91
C ARG A 837 -66.36 40.51 37.95
N ASP A 838 -66.91 39.33 37.68
CA ASP A 838 -66.16 38.08 37.68
C ASP A 838 -65.40 37.84 36.37
N VAL A 839 -65.92 38.29 35.22
CA VAL A 839 -65.14 38.44 33.98
C VAL A 839 -64.00 39.44 34.18
N THR A 840 -64.22 40.56 34.86
CA THR A 840 -63.15 41.54 35.17
C THR A 840 -62.11 40.93 36.12
N ARG A 841 -62.52 40.15 37.14
CA ARG A 841 -61.58 39.40 38.00
C ARG A 841 -60.80 38.36 37.22
N ALA A 842 -61.43 37.63 36.29
CA ALA A 842 -60.75 36.67 35.43
C ALA A 842 -59.74 37.36 34.50
N MET A 843 -60.15 38.45 33.82
CA MET A 843 -59.27 39.27 32.99
C MET A 843 -58.10 39.88 33.78
N LEU A 844 -58.30 40.32 35.02
CA LEU A 844 -57.21 40.81 35.89
C LEU A 844 -56.27 39.68 36.35
N LEU A 845 -56.74 38.44 36.46
CA LEU A 845 -55.91 37.27 36.72
C LEU A 845 -55.15 36.80 35.46
N GLU A 846 -55.76 36.88 34.28
CA GLU A 846 -55.08 36.64 33.00
C GLU A 846 -54.04 37.73 32.69
N LEU A 847 -54.36 39.01 32.92
CA LEU A 847 -53.39 40.12 32.86
C LEU A 847 -52.20 39.90 33.80
N LYS A 848 -52.45 39.43 35.03
CA LYS A 848 -51.39 39.04 35.98
C LYS A 848 -50.55 37.87 35.44
N GLY A 849 -51.17 36.88 34.80
CA GLY A 849 -50.49 35.77 34.13
C GLY A 849 -49.63 36.22 32.94
N LEU A 850 -50.16 37.12 32.10
CA LEU A 850 -49.47 37.70 30.94
C LEU A 850 -48.31 38.61 31.35
N ALA A 851 -48.46 39.40 32.41
CA ALA A 851 -47.40 40.21 33.00
C ALA A 851 -46.27 39.35 33.59
N ALA A 852 -46.61 38.23 34.24
CA ALA A 852 -45.63 37.27 34.74
C ALA A 852 -44.93 36.48 33.61
N ALA A 853 -45.63 36.22 32.50
CA ALA A 853 -45.08 35.53 31.33
C ALA A 853 -44.21 36.41 30.44
N ASN A 854 -44.43 37.73 30.41
CA ASN A 854 -43.69 38.70 29.59
C ASN A 854 -43.12 39.87 30.43
N PRO A 855 -42.07 39.64 31.26
CA PRO A 855 -41.58 40.66 32.20
C PRO A 855 -41.11 41.98 31.57
N GLY A 856 -40.66 41.95 30.30
CA GLY A 856 -40.17 43.13 29.58
C GLY A 856 -41.25 44.05 29.00
N ALA A 857 -42.55 43.69 29.10
CA ALA A 857 -43.63 44.41 28.44
C ALA A 857 -44.24 45.56 29.30
N ALA A 858 -43.66 45.87 30.46
CA ALA A 858 -44.10 46.93 31.39
C ALA A 858 -45.59 46.87 31.82
N ILE A 859 -46.27 45.73 31.65
CA ILE A 859 -47.72 45.59 31.90
C ILE A 859 -48.08 45.90 33.36
N LEU A 860 -47.20 45.57 34.32
CA LEU A 860 -47.35 45.93 35.72
C LEU A 860 -47.32 47.45 35.94
N GLU A 861 -46.29 48.14 35.43
CA GLU A 861 -46.18 49.61 35.53
C GLU A 861 -47.34 50.32 34.81
N ALA A 862 -47.78 49.80 33.66
CA ALA A 862 -48.93 50.33 32.93
C ALA A 862 -50.25 50.18 33.70
N CYS A 863 -50.45 49.04 34.39
CA CYS A 863 -51.60 48.87 35.29
C CYS A 863 -51.52 49.81 36.50
N GLU A 864 -50.34 49.97 37.12
CA GLU A 864 -50.16 50.86 38.27
C GLU A 864 -50.32 52.34 37.90
N ALA A 865 -49.78 52.78 36.75
CA ALA A 865 -49.96 54.13 36.21
C ALA A 865 -51.42 54.43 35.81
N ALA A 866 -52.17 53.42 35.36
CA ALA A 866 -53.61 53.52 35.11
C ALA A 866 -54.47 53.41 36.39
N GLY A 867 -53.86 53.23 37.58
CA GLY A 867 -54.56 53.06 38.86
C GLY A 867 -55.22 51.69 39.05
N ILE A 868 -54.99 50.73 38.16
CA ILE A 868 -55.61 49.40 38.14
C ILE A 868 -54.81 48.46 39.04
N ARG A 869 -55.23 48.35 40.32
CA ARG A 869 -54.62 47.42 41.27
C ARG A 869 -54.91 45.95 40.92
N LEU A 870 -53.89 45.26 40.41
CA LEU A 870 -53.91 43.82 40.17
C LEU A 870 -54.08 43.04 41.50
N PRO A 871 -54.83 41.91 41.54
CA PRO A 871 -55.15 41.22 42.80
C PRO A 871 -53.92 40.72 43.60
N THR A 872 -53.71 41.31 44.78
CA THR A 872 -52.66 40.97 45.74
C THR A 872 -53.09 39.84 46.67
N GLY A 873 -53.00 38.59 46.18
CA GLY A 873 -53.21 37.39 46.99
C GLY A 873 -52.72 36.13 46.28
N ASN A 874 -52.15 35.20 47.05
CA ASN A 874 -51.85 33.83 46.60
C ASN A 874 -53.08 32.95 46.81
N SER A 875 -54.04 33.05 45.88
CA SER A 875 -55.22 32.19 45.82
C SER A 875 -55.19 31.39 44.53
N ALA A 876 -54.52 30.24 44.56
CA ALA A 876 -54.63 29.21 43.54
C ALA A 876 -55.69 28.18 43.97
N PRO A 877 -56.86 28.09 43.31
CA PRO A 877 -57.79 26.98 43.50
C PRO A 877 -57.21 25.75 42.80
N SER A 878 -57.05 24.65 43.53
CA SER A 878 -56.53 23.40 42.98
C SER A 878 -57.66 22.43 42.63
N SER A 879 -57.44 21.62 41.59
CA SER A 879 -58.30 20.49 41.17
C SER A 879 -59.69 20.88 40.60
N SER A 880 -60.43 20.01 39.92
CA SER A 880 -60.21 18.58 39.62
C SER A 880 -60.78 18.19 38.25
N ASN A 881 -59.92 17.65 37.39
CA ASN A 881 -60.18 16.52 36.46
C ASN A 881 -58.96 16.35 35.53
N GLY A 882 -58.43 15.15 35.31
CA GLY A 882 -58.79 13.85 35.89
C GLY A 882 -58.33 12.72 34.98
N SER A 883 -57.72 11.69 35.56
CA SER A 883 -57.49 10.35 34.96
C SER A 883 -57.07 10.28 33.48
N ARG A 884 -55.80 9.93 33.25
CA ARG A 884 -55.43 9.08 32.10
C ARG A 884 -56.33 7.82 32.07
N PRO A 885 -56.78 7.38 30.90
CA PRO A 885 -56.70 5.97 30.56
C PRO A 885 -55.76 5.73 29.36
N GLN A 886 -55.65 4.48 28.92
CA GLN A 886 -54.65 4.02 27.96
C GLN A 886 -55.17 3.95 26.51
N SER A 887 -54.21 3.96 25.58
CA SER A 887 -54.21 3.23 24.31
C SER A 887 -55.39 3.39 23.33
N ALA A 888 -55.07 3.99 22.18
CA ALA A 888 -55.47 3.44 20.88
C ALA A 888 -54.19 2.96 20.14
N ARG A 889 -54.23 1.76 19.55
CA ARG A 889 -53.19 1.19 18.69
C ARG A 889 -53.89 0.29 17.65
N SER A 890 -53.28 0.08 16.49
CA SER A 890 -53.83 -0.58 15.27
C SER A 890 -54.80 0.31 14.46
N GLY A 891 -55.00 0.08 13.15
CA GLY A 891 -54.26 -0.78 12.19
C GLY A 891 -53.12 -0.04 11.46
N GLY A 892 -52.31 -0.64 10.58
CA GLY A 892 -52.37 -1.95 9.91
C GLY A 892 -52.38 -1.74 8.39
N SER A 893 -51.54 -2.36 7.54
CA SER A 893 -50.94 -3.72 7.55
C SER A 893 -49.42 -3.72 7.25
N GLY A 894 -48.66 -4.82 7.45
CA GLY A 894 -48.96 -6.13 8.06
C GLY A 894 -47.78 -7.12 8.00
N GLY A 895 -47.74 -8.14 8.89
CA GLY A 895 -46.66 -9.16 9.01
C GLY A 895 -45.39 -8.68 9.74
N SER A 896 -44.87 -9.25 10.84
CA SER A 896 -45.01 -10.55 11.52
C SER A 896 -44.50 -11.72 10.66
N VAL A 897 -43.42 -12.45 11.02
CA VAL A 897 -43.19 -13.36 12.17
C VAL A 897 -41.64 -13.61 12.29
N ARG A 898 -40.92 -13.84 13.40
CA ARG A 898 -41.09 -13.94 14.89
C ARG A 898 -39.69 -13.66 15.53
N SER A 899 -39.52 -13.09 16.73
CA SER A 899 -39.52 -13.67 18.11
C SER A 899 -38.47 -14.78 18.39
N ALA A 900 -37.67 -14.79 19.47
CA ALA A 900 -37.65 -13.91 20.66
C ALA A 900 -36.29 -13.93 21.45
N ALA A 901 -36.11 -12.93 22.32
CA ALA A 901 -35.50 -12.91 23.69
C ALA A 901 -34.42 -13.94 24.11
N SER A 902 -33.40 -13.64 24.93
CA SER A 902 -32.87 -12.38 25.57
C SER A 902 -31.46 -12.71 26.18
N SER A 903 -30.72 -11.94 27.00
CA SER A 903 -31.00 -10.86 27.96
C SER A 903 -29.82 -9.88 28.21
N GLN A 904 -30.13 -8.85 29.00
CA GLN A 904 -29.30 -7.85 29.71
C GLN A 904 -27.82 -8.16 30.10
N ARG A 905 -26.96 -7.15 29.84
CA ARG A 905 -25.99 -6.46 30.74
C ARG A 905 -25.05 -7.29 31.68
N SER A 906 -23.77 -6.96 31.85
CA SER A 906 -22.93 -5.88 31.28
C SER A 906 -21.44 -6.00 31.65
N ASN A 907 -20.58 -5.36 30.83
CA ASN A 907 -19.21 -4.87 31.11
C ASN A 907 -17.99 -5.86 31.09
N ARG A 908 -17.03 -5.52 30.20
CA ARG A 908 -15.56 -5.78 30.18
C ARG A 908 -14.99 -7.22 30.32
N SER A 909 -14.02 -7.53 29.43
CA SER A 909 -12.89 -8.50 29.54
C SER A 909 -13.17 -9.93 30.04
N GLY A 910 -12.82 -11.03 29.36
CA GLY A 910 -11.99 -11.26 28.17
C GLY A 910 -11.21 -12.61 28.28
N LEU A 911 -10.77 -13.19 27.15
CA LEU A 911 -9.97 -14.43 26.98
C LEU A 911 -10.65 -15.82 27.16
N GLY A 912 -10.23 -16.81 26.33
CA GLY A 912 -10.51 -18.27 26.40
C GLY A 912 -11.42 -18.83 25.28
N SER A 913 -10.91 -19.25 24.10
CA SER A 913 -10.44 -20.62 23.70
C SER A 913 -11.51 -21.73 23.81
N ARG A 914 -11.84 -22.55 22.80
CA ARG A 914 -11.01 -23.44 21.92
C ARG A 914 -11.68 -23.73 20.51
N PRO A 915 -11.14 -24.60 19.61
CA PRO A 915 -11.31 -24.54 18.12
C PRO A 915 -11.86 -25.88 17.53
N PRO A 916 -11.40 -26.48 16.38
CA PRO A 916 -10.87 -26.04 15.05
C PRO A 916 -11.73 -26.64 13.88
N PRO A 917 -11.28 -26.85 12.60
CA PRO A 917 -10.18 -26.28 11.75
C PRO A 917 -10.73 -25.45 10.55
N GLY A 918 -9.99 -24.82 9.62
CA GLY A 918 -8.54 -24.72 9.28
C GLY A 918 -8.22 -25.30 7.88
N PRO A 919 -7.09 -24.98 7.17
CA PRO A 919 -6.15 -23.82 7.16
C PRO A 919 -6.31 -22.97 5.84
N GLY A 920 -5.49 -22.00 5.38
CA GLY A 920 -4.17 -21.38 5.72
C GLY A 920 -3.32 -21.17 4.42
N PRO A 921 -2.29 -20.29 4.31
CA PRO A 921 -1.51 -19.59 5.35
C PRO A 921 -1.52 -18.02 5.27
N ALA A 922 -0.41 -17.33 4.93
CA ALA A 922 -0.04 -16.06 5.63
C ALA A 922 0.88 -14.99 4.92
N ILE A 923 0.46 -13.70 5.00
CA ILE A 923 1.18 -12.52 5.60
C ILE A 923 2.36 -11.75 4.89
N ARG A 924 2.03 -10.53 4.39
CA ARG A 924 2.46 -9.14 4.77
C ARG A 924 3.87 -8.74 5.36
N THR A 925 4.55 -7.78 4.68
CA THR A 925 5.24 -6.52 5.18
C THR A 925 6.46 -6.60 6.15
N ILE A 926 7.42 -5.63 6.30
CA ILE A 926 7.62 -4.23 5.81
C ILE A 926 9.13 -3.78 5.79
N GLN A 927 9.46 -2.74 5.00
CA GLN A 927 10.63 -1.80 4.95
C GLN A 927 12.10 -2.18 5.36
N LEU A 928 13.02 -1.90 4.42
CA LEU A 928 14.30 -1.15 4.51
C LEU A 928 15.30 -1.37 5.68
N GLY A 929 16.61 -1.41 5.39
CA GLY A 929 17.55 -0.77 6.34
C GLY A 929 19.07 -0.94 6.25
N ALA A 930 19.65 -1.87 5.48
CA ALA A 930 21.11 -2.02 5.33
C ALA A 930 21.46 -2.70 4.00
#